data_AF-A0A957J7V6-F1
#
_entry.id   AF-A0A957J7V6-F1
#
_cell.length_a   1.000
_cell.length_b   1.000
_cell.length_c   1.000
_cell.angle_alpha   90.00
_cell.angle_beta   90.00
_cell.angle_gamma   90.00
#
_symmetry.space_group_name_H-M   'P 1'
#
loop_
_entity.id
_entity.type
_entity.pdbx_description
1 polymer ?
#
loop_
_entity_poly.entity_id
_entity_poly.type
_entity_poly.pdbx_seq_one_letter_code
_entity_poly.pdbx_strand_id
1 'polypeptide(L)'
;MNSEEQQPQNDQHRRERGQSIVIIAAGIVVLLGFVGLAVDLGFVWVRDNQLSSAVDSAALAGAPELATGGLSGADQKAIQFLNTNAIPDSAVGTFDSSRATSELGAQEYTITVTWGVDLYFARLFSFETFSVTHSATAAYFPLVDVFASRRVESGALSASNQAVFGPKICTSYGDPFSPLNSPWAPGLYSYRYRIYIPPTYESDNGTDTVRVEIFDPDSINSDPSSVLITYSDRWVNSGTNRPTTRNENNPCGGSQQNACVIETGELVNNCSAAQLADPDVFCEGTDDIDKVNPYWFVRIDENRGSGSGDGNGNCGGPSYTPRYNTQTEYSLYYFQRNIDGTLTRTPLATYTGQVGDGNRDNGDHLTDLNWTAPGSFNEFAVVPTDCNSFTGGYLKDAGDGRCPLLPGHDLSKAVAGPGNGFDISLSEDTPSILQDAVSGARYIYLDVTTISGASENGFEVWAGPPSESEGIPSEGNSRNLFIANNPGARGSGGASVFAMGVLPMNSNATARVDVPLIYVPAEYAGREVAVSLFDTDSGTQPPLTFYFDTVSRDDYEVRYGTTNPDPEGRCFRPGGACNDDWVGDPDGTGPPPYAIQVPDLTSACTDPSDASQKAVCTPFYGGRLYAEYRAGREDTYVWMISLPSLPYLVR
;
A
#
# COMPACT_ATOMS: atom_id res chain seq x y z
N MET A 1 -103.65 11.98 -79.31
CA MET A 1 -102.78 13.12 -79.67
C MET A 1 -101.83 13.34 -78.49
N ASN A 2 -100.54 13.44 -78.79
CA ASN A 2 -99.36 13.39 -77.92
C ASN A 2 -99.39 14.33 -76.69
N SER A 3 -98.73 13.93 -75.58
CA SER A 3 -97.37 14.39 -75.24
C SER A 3 -96.95 14.10 -73.78
N GLU A 4 -95.77 13.50 -73.67
CA GLU A 4 -94.69 13.69 -72.69
C GLU A 4 -94.77 13.28 -71.20
N GLU A 5 -93.67 12.60 -70.86
CA GLU A 5 -93.15 12.09 -69.61
C GLU A 5 -92.45 13.21 -68.80
N GLN A 6 -92.64 13.23 -67.48
CA GLN A 6 -91.64 13.76 -66.54
C GLN A 6 -91.57 12.84 -65.31
N GLN A 7 -90.44 12.13 -65.19
CA GLN A 7 -90.07 11.31 -64.03
C GLN A 7 -89.82 12.19 -62.80
N PRO A 8 -90.19 11.75 -61.57
CA PRO A 8 -89.48 12.16 -60.37
C PRO A 8 -88.40 11.13 -60.04
N GLN A 9 -87.14 11.58 -60.03
CA GLN A 9 -86.00 10.87 -59.45
C GLN A 9 -86.30 10.50 -58.00
N ASN A 10 -86.21 9.21 -57.68
CA ASN A 10 -86.26 8.72 -56.31
C ASN A 10 -84.84 8.77 -55.75
N ASP A 11 -84.46 9.90 -55.13
CA ASP A 11 -83.21 10.06 -54.39
C ASP A 11 -83.22 9.18 -53.13
N GLN A 12 -82.84 7.90 -53.30
CA GLN A 12 -82.35 7.07 -52.22
C GLN A 12 -80.90 7.45 -51.87
N HIS A 13 -80.68 8.61 -51.25
CA HIS A 13 -79.41 8.87 -50.55
C HIS A 13 -79.60 9.82 -49.38
N ARG A 14 -80.27 9.34 -48.34
CA ARG A 14 -80.25 10.02 -47.03
C ARG A 14 -80.37 9.01 -45.91
N ARG A 15 -79.21 8.48 -45.48
CA ARG A 15 -78.93 8.04 -44.10
C ARG A 15 -77.48 7.53 -43.89
N GLU A 16 -76.47 8.24 -44.37
CA GLU A 16 -75.06 7.98 -43.96
C GLU A 16 -74.25 9.28 -43.81
N ARG A 17 -74.74 10.26 -43.02
CA ARG A 17 -73.97 11.50 -42.74
C ARG A 17 -73.68 11.75 -41.25
N GLY A 18 -74.01 10.81 -40.37
CA GLY A 18 -73.81 10.94 -38.92
C GLY A 18 -72.77 10.02 -38.30
N GLN A 19 -72.32 8.97 -39.00
CA GLN A 19 -71.38 7.99 -38.43
C GLN A 19 -69.92 8.48 -38.46
N SER A 20 -69.53 9.22 -39.50
CA SER A 20 -68.16 9.71 -39.67
C SER A 20 -67.75 10.68 -38.56
N ILE A 21 -68.66 11.53 -38.06
CA ILE A 21 -68.34 12.50 -36.99
C ILE A 21 -68.04 11.80 -35.66
N VAL A 22 -68.72 10.68 -35.37
CA VAL A 22 -68.49 9.88 -34.15
C VAL A 22 -67.15 9.16 -34.23
N ILE A 23 -66.81 8.59 -35.39
CA ILE A 23 -65.51 7.93 -35.62
C ILE A 23 -64.36 8.95 -35.55
N ILE A 24 -64.53 10.13 -36.12
CA ILE A 24 -63.52 11.20 -36.05
C ILE A 24 -63.34 11.69 -34.60
N ALA A 25 -64.44 11.92 -33.87
CA ALA A 25 -64.37 12.33 -32.47
C ALA A 25 -63.67 11.27 -31.60
N ALA A 26 -64.02 9.99 -31.77
CA ALA A 26 -63.34 8.88 -31.08
C ALA A 26 -61.86 8.76 -31.49
N GLY A 27 -61.55 8.95 -32.77
CA GLY A 27 -60.18 8.94 -33.29
C GLY A 27 -59.32 10.06 -32.70
N ILE A 28 -59.86 11.27 -32.52
CA ILE A 28 -59.15 12.38 -31.88
C ILE A 28 -58.84 12.05 -30.42
N VAL A 29 -59.78 11.46 -29.67
CA VAL A 29 -59.54 11.04 -28.27
C VAL A 29 -58.42 10.00 -28.19
N VAL A 30 -58.42 9.02 -29.09
CA VAL A 30 -57.35 8.01 -29.18
C VAL A 30 -56.00 8.65 -29.52
N LEU A 31 -55.96 9.56 -30.48
CA LEU A 31 -54.73 10.29 -30.84
C LEU A 31 -54.21 11.14 -29.68
N LEU A 32 -55.08 11.82 -28.94
CA LEU A 32 -54.70 12.57 -27.74
C LEU A 32 -54.16 11.65 -26.64
N GLY A 33 -54.73 10.45 -26.49
CA GLY A 33 -54.19 9.41 -25.61
C GLY A 33 -52.77 9.01 -25.98
N PHE A 34 -52.49 8.79 -27.27
CA PHE A 34 -51.14 8.48 -27.74
C PHE A 34 -50.15 9.64 -27.56
N VAL A 35 -50.58 10.88 -27.79
CA VAL A 35 -49.75 12.07 -27.52
C VAL A 35 -49.42 12.18 -26.04
N GLY A 36 -50.41 11.96 -25.16
CA GLY A 36 -50.21 11.97 -23.71
C GLY A 36 -49.19 10.92 -23.26
N LEU A 37 -49.32 9.69 -23.76
CA LEU A 37 -48.35 8.61 -23.48
C LEU A 37 -46.94 8.95 -23.99
N ALA A 38 -46.82 9.57 -25.17
CA ALA A 38 -45.52 9.99 -25.69
C ALA A 38 -44.86 11.07 -24.82
N VAL A 39 -45.64 12.00 -24.27
CA VAL A 39 -45.15 13.03 -23.33
C VAL A 39 -44.70 12.41 -22.01
N ASP A 40 -45.51 11.52 -21.43
CA ASP A 40 -45.14 10.82 -20.19
C ASP A 40 -43.85 10.01 -20.35
N LEU A 41 -43.70 9.25 -21.45
CA LEU A 41 -42.49 8.50 -21.75
C LEU A 41 -41.28 9.42 -21.94
N GLY A 42 -41.46 10.54 -22.64
CA GLY A 42 -40.39 11.54 -22.80
C GLY A 42 -39.95 12.13 -21.46
N PHE A 43 -40.89 12.41 -20.55
CA PHE A 43 -40.59 12.90 -19.22
C PHE A 43 -39.86 11.86 -18.36
N VAL A 44 -40.33 10.61 -18.37
CA VAL A 44 -39.65 9.49 -17.68
C VAL A 44 -38.22 9.35 -18.20
N TRP A 45 -37.99 9.41 -19.50
CA TRP A 45 -36.65 9.31 -20.08
C TRP A 45 -35.71 10.45 -19.64
N VAL A 46 -36.21 11.69 -19.56
CA VAL A 46 -35.40 12.81 -19.03
C VAL A 46 -35.07 12.61 -17.56
N ARG A 47 -36.03 12.14 -16.76
CA ARG A 47 -35.85 11.89 -15.33
C ARG A 47 -34.94 10.71 -15.05
N ASP A 48 -34.98 9.69 -15.90
CA ASP A 48 -34.09 8.53 -15.87
C ASP A 48 -32.62 8.95 -16.07
N ASN A 49 -32.35 9.75 -17.11
CA ASN A 49 -31.00 10.28 -17.34
C ASN A 49 -30.54 11.23 -16.21
N GLN A 50 -31.46 12.06 -15.68
CA GLN A 50 -31.16 12.91 -14.52
C GLN A 50 -30.77 12.06 -13.31
N LEU A 51 -31.50 10.96 -13.05
CA LEU A 51 -31.21 10.06 -11.95
C LEU A 51 -29.84 9.40 -12.12
N SER A 52 -29.52 8.88 -13.31
CA SER A 52 -28.21 8.30 -13.60
C SER A 52 -27.07 9.26 -13.27
N SER A 53 -27.08 10.49 -13.81
CA SER A 53 -26.03 11.48 -13.53
C SER A 53 -26.00 11.92 -12.06
N ALA A 54 -27.15 11.98 -11.39
CA ALA A 54 -27.22 12.33 -9.97
C ALA A 54 -26.62 11.23 -9.09
N VAL A 55 -26.93 9.96 -9.37
CA VAL A 55 -26.41 8.78 -8.66
C VAL A 55 -24.89 8.69 -8.85
N ASP A 56 -24.38 8.88 -10.05
CA ASP A 56 -22.93 8.93 -10.32
C ASP A 56 -22.23 10.00 -9.46
N SER A 57 -22.77 11.22 -9.46
CA SER A 57 -22.21 12.32 -8.67
C SER A 57 -22.29 12.08 -7.16
N ALA A 58 -23.35 11.42 -6.70
CA ALA A 58 -23.58 11.10 -5.30
C ALA A 58 -22.66 9.96 -4.82
N ALA A 59 -22.43 8.94 -5.66
CA ALA A 59 -21.46 7.89 -5.40
C ALA A 59 -20.05 8.49 -5.30
N LEU A 60 -19.64 9.32 -6.26
CA LEU A 60 -18.35 10.02 -6.23
C LEU A 60 -18.19 10.87 -4.97
N ALA A 61 -19.21 11.62 -4.58
CA ALA A 61 -19.12 12.46 -3.39
C ALA A 61 -19.07 11.67 -2.08
N GLY A 62 -19.77 10.53 -2.00
CA GLY A 62 -19.80 9.69 -0.80
C GLY A 62 -18.54 8.83 -0.62
N ALA A 63 -17.89 8.41 -1.70
CA ALA A 63 -16.76 7.48 -1.64
C ALA A 63 -15.62 7.92 -0.69
N PRO A 64 -15.13 9.17 -0.74
CA PRO A 64 -14.08 9.65 0.15
C PRO A 64 -14.49 9.68 1.63
N GLU A 65 -15.77 9.88 1.92
CA GLU A 65 -16.30 9.97 3.29
C GLU A 65 -16.37 8.59 3.97
N LEU A 66 -16.17 7.49 3.22
CA LEU A 66 -15.99 6.16 3.81
C LEU A 66 -14.79 6.12 4.77
N ALA A 67 -13.73 6.88 4.48
CA ALA A 67 -12.50 6.89 5.27
C ALA A 67 -12.65 7.66 6.58
N THR A 68 -13.48 8.71 6.62
CA THR A 68 -13.61 9.63 7.76
C THR A 68 -14.89 9.42 8.58
N GLY A 69 -15.99 9.08 7.92
CA GLY A 69 -17.33 8.97 8.53
C GLY A 69 -17.98 7.60 8.37
N GLY A 70 -17.27 6.63 7.80
CA GLY A 70 -17.80 5.31 7.47
C GLY A 70 -18.99 5.36 6.53
N LEU A 71 -19.81 4.31 6.52
CA LEU A 71 -20.97 4.23 5.61
C LEU A 71 -21.98 5.35 5.89
N SER A 72 -22.20 5.72 7.16
CA SER A 72 -23.14 6.78 7.51
C SER A 72 -22.69 8.17 7.02
N GLY A 73 -21.39 8.47 7.05
CA GLY A 73 -20.85 9.72 6.51
C GLY A 73 -20.98 9.78 4.98
N ALA A 74 -20.66 8.66 4.32
CA ALA A 74 -20.85 8.50 2.88
C ALA A 74 -22.32 8.68 2.45
N ASP A 75 -23.27 8.08 3.19
CA ASP A 75 -24.70 8.21 2.93
C ASP A 75 -25.16 9.67 3.04
N GLN A 76 -24.77 10.37 4.11
CA GLN A 76 -25.12 11.78 4.31
C GLN A 76 -24.61 12.66 3.16
N LYS A 77 -23.38 12.41 2.70
CA LYS A 77 -22.78 13.16 1.60
C LYS A 77 -23.42 12.84 0.26
N ALA A 78 -23.69 11.57 -0.01
CA ALA A 78 -24.38 11.12 -1.22
C ALA A 78 -25.78 11.75 -1.33
N ILE A 79 -26.54 11.73 -0.22
CA ILE A 79 -27.85 12.37 -0.13
C ILE A 79 -27.77 13.88 -0.40
N GLN A 80 -26.75 14.57 0.14
CA GLN A 80 -26.53 16.00 -0.16
C GLN A 80 -26.36 16.26 -1.67
N PHE A 81 -25.65 15.37 -2.38
CA PHE A 81 -25.43 15.48 -3.82
C PHE A 81 -26.68 15.13 -4.63
N LEU A 82 -27.47 14.13 -4.22
CA LEU A 82 -28.79 13.86 -4.82
C LEU A 82 -29.71 15.08 -4.71
N ASN A 83 -29.78 15.70 -3.53
CA ASN A 83 -30.56 16.92 -3.29
C ASN A 83 -30.09 18.08 -4.18
N THR A 84 -28.77 18.25 -4.34
CA THR A 84 -28.17 19.27 -5.22
C THR A 84 -28.53 19.05 -6.69
N ASN A 85 -28.70 17.78 -7.09
CA ASN A 85 -29.19 17.39 -8.42
C ASN A 85 -30.72 17.39 -8.53
N ALA A 86 -31.43 18.09 -7.64
CA ALA A 86 -32.89 18.23 -7.64
C ALA A 86 -33.66 16.90 -7.45
N ILE A 87 -33.07 15.95 -6.74
CA ILE A 87 -33.71 14.70 -6.30
C ILE A 87 -33.77 14.73 -4.77
N PRO A 88 -34.84 15.32 -4.20
CA PRO A 88 -34.95 15.43 -2.76
C PRO A 88 -35.25 14.07 -2.10
N ASP A 89 -34.87 13.90 -0.83
CA ASP A 89 -35.09 12.66 -0.06
C ASP A 89 -36.54 12.20 -0.10
N SER A 90 -37.49 13.14 -0.10
CA SER A 90 -38.93 12.86 -0.19
C SER A 90 -39.38 12.24 -1.52
N ALA A 91 -38.57 12.39 -2.57
CA ALA A 91 -38.82 11.82 -3.90
C ALA A 91 -38.16 10.45 -4.08
N VAL A 92 -37.21 10.09 -3.21
CA VAL A 92 -36.54 8.80 -3.24
C VAL A 92 -37.46 7.73 -2.64
N GLY A 93 -37.74 6.69 -3.42
CA GLY A 93 -38.50 5.53 -2.97
C GLY A 93 -37.64 4.57 -2.15
N THR A 94 -36.45 4.23 -2.65
CA THR A 94 -35.45 3.43 -1.93
C THR A 94 -34.06 4.03 -2.12
N PHE A 95 -33.28 4.01 -1.05
CA PHE A 95 -31.86 4.33 -1.04
C PHE A 95 -31.15 3.18 -0.34
N ASP A 96 -30.45 2.37 -1.12
CA ASP A 96 -29.64 1.26 -0.61
C ASP A 96 -28.17 1.59 -0.85
N SER A 97 -27.33 1.46 0.18
CA SER A 97 -25.90 1.69 0.08
C SER A 97 -25.11 0.50 0.61
N SER A 98 -23.91 0.33 0.08
CA SER A 98 -22.96 -0.67 0.55
C SER A 98 -21.53 -0.17 0.39
N ARG A 99 -20.66 -0.73 1.24
CA ARG A 99 -19.21 -0.59 1.11
C ARG A 99 -18.58 -1.92 0.74
N ALA A 100 -17.55 -1.89 -0.07
CA ALA A 100 -16.70 -3.02 -0.38
C ALA A 100 -15.23 -2.56 -0.46
N THR A 101 -14.31 -3.52 -0.46
CA THR A 101 -12.91 -3.26 -0.78
C THR A 101 -12.62 -3.98 -2.09
N SER A 102 -12.10 -3.25 -3.09
CA SER A 102 -11.70 -3.84 -4.36
C SER A 102 -10.49 -4.75 -4.19
N GLU A 103 -10.24 -5.62 -5.18
CA GLU A 103 -9.04 -6.46 -5.22
C GLU A 103 -7.73 -5.67 -5.10
N LEU A 104 -7.72 -4.42 -5.59
CA LEU A 104 -6.58 -3.50 -5.51
C LEU A 104 -6.49 -2.73 -4.19
N GLY A 105 -7.43 -2.94 -3.26
CA GLY A 105 -7.47 -2.24 -1.97
C GLY A 105 -8.20 -0.90 -1.98
N ALA A 106 -8.92 -0.56 -3.06
CA ALA A 106 -9.74 0.64 -3.08
C ALA A 106 -10.99 0.46 -2.20
N GLN A 107 -11.38 1.48 -1.45
CA GLN A 107 -12.69 1.53 -0.82
C GLN A 107 -13.73 1.85 -1.88
N GLU A 108 -14.70 0.95 -2.06
CA GLU A 108 -15.81 1.10 -3.01
C GLU A 108 -17.08 1.46 -2.26
N TYR A 109 -17.72 2.53 -2.68
CA TYR A 109 -19.03 2.97 -2.22
C TYR A 109 -20.05 2.77 -3.34
N THR A 110 -21.03 1.90 -3.10
CA THR A 110 -22.12 1.64 -4.05
C THR A 110 -23.41 2.21 -3.50
N ILE A 111 -24.15 2.92 -4.33
CA ILE A 111 -25.51 3.35 -4.03
C ILE A 111 -26.47 2.89 -5.10
N THR A 112 -27.68 2.52 -4.69
CA THR A 112 -28.80 2.21 -5.55
C THR A 112 -29.98 3.06 -5.14
N VAL A 113 -30.47 3.88 -6.06
CA VAL A 113 -31.53 4.85 -5.80
C VAL A 113 -32.71 4.57 -6.71
N THR A 114 -33.89 4.45 -6.12
CA THR A 114 -35.15 4.35 -6.86
C THR A 114 -35.92 5.66 -6.74
N TRP A 115 -36.37 6.22 -7.86
CA TRP A 115 -37.19 7.43 -7.92
C TRP A 115 -38.55 7.16 -8.56
N GLY A 116 -39.63 7.49 -7.85
CA GLY A 116 -40.99 7.50 -8.40
C GLY A 116 -41.24 8.76 -9.22
N VAL A 117 -41.22 8.65 -10.54
CA VAL A 117 -41.51 9.75 -11.47
C VAL A 117 -43.01 9.86 -11.67
N ASP A 118 -43.57 11.04 -11.41
CA ASP A 118 -44.99 11.32 -11.63
C ASP A 118 -45.37 11.22 -13.12
N LEU A 119 -46.50 10.54 -13.39
CA LEU A 119 -47.11 10.45 -14.70
C LEU A 119 -48.30 11.40 -14.80
N TYR A 120 -48.45 12.09 -15.92
CA TYR A 120 -49.49 13.10 -16.08
C TYR A 120 -50.70 12.56 -16.84
N PHE A 121 -50.50 11.95 -18.00
CA PHE A 121 -51.60 11.46 -18.85
C PHE A 121 -51.99 10.02 -18.52
N ALA A 122 -51.03 9.16 -18.20
CA ALA A 122 -51.25 7.77 -17.79
C ALA A 122 -52.05 7.66 -16.48
N ARG A 123 -52.10 8.73 -15.70
CA ARG A 123 -52.94 8.85 -14.51
C ARG A 123 -54.43 8.73 -14.81
N LEU A 124 -54.86 9.07 -16.03
CA LEU A 124 -56.23 8.84 -16.51
C LEU A 124 -56.59 7.34 -16.57
N PHE A 125 -55.58 6.47 -16.55
CA PHE A 125 -55.70 5.01 -16.55
C PHE A 125 -55.21 4.38 -15.23
N SER A 126 -55.22 5.14 -14.13
CA SER A 126 -54.83 4.71 -12.78
C SER A 126 -53.33 4.38 -12.61
N PHE A 127 -52.45 4.89 -13.47
CA PHE A 127 -51.00 4.84 -13.27
C PHE A 127 -50.51 6.20 -12.77
N GLU A 128 -50.21 6.31 -11.47
CA GLU A 128 -49.81 7.60 -10.88
C GLU A 128 -48.32 7.89 -11.03
N THR A 129 -47.47 6.87 -10.89
CA THR A 129 -46.01 7.01 -10.91
C THR A 129 -45.36 5.87 -11.68
N PHE A 130 -44.18 6.12 -12.25
CA PHE A 130 -43.28 5.11 -12.79
C PHE A 130 -41.96 5.13 -12.02
N SER A 131 -41.53 3.98 -11.50
CA SER A 131 -40.27 3.90 -10.75
C SER A 131 -39.10 3.66 -11.69
N VAL A 132 -38.08 4.51 -11.60
CA VAL A 132 -36.77 4.34 -12.25
C VAL A 132 -35.73 4.05 -11.18
N THR A 133 -34.78 3.16 -11.46
CA THR A 133 -33.74 2.76 -10.52
C THR A 133 -32.39 2.82 -11.22
N HIS A 134 -31.43 3.50 -10.59
CA HIS A 134 -30.04 3.52 -11.02
C HIS A 134 -29.13 3.12 -9.87
N SER A 135 -27.99 2.52 -10.22
CA SER A 135 -26.93 2.15 -9.30
C SER A 135 -25.62 2.69 -9.83
N ALA A 136 -24.75 3.18 -8.95
CA ALA A 136 -23.39 3.55 -9.29
C ALA A 136 -22.44 3.15 -8.17
N THR A 137 -21.22 2.77 -8.55
CA THR A 137 -20.13 2.46 -7.63
C THR A 137 -18.96 3.41 -7.88
N ALA A 138 -18.55 4.14 -6.84
CA ALA A 138 -17.33 4.93 -6.86
C ALA A 138 -16.25 4.28 -6.00
N ALA A 139 -15.01 4.33 -6.47
CA ALA A 139 -13.83 3.87 -5.74
C ALA A 139 -12.96 5.05 -5.28
N TYR A 140 -12.34 4.87 -4.13
CA TYR A 140 -11.41 5.80 -3.52
C TYR A 140 -10.24 5.04 -2.89
N PHE A 141 -9.01 5.47 -3.16
CA PHE A 141 -7.82 4.97 -2.47
C PHE A 141 -7.45 5.99 -1.37
N PRO A 142 -7.78 5.71 -0.10
CA PRO A 142 -7.47 6.62 1.00
C PRO A 142 -5.97 6.71 1.26
N LEU A 143 -5.27 5.60 1.04
CA LEU A 143 -3.87 5.45 1.36
C LEU A 143 -3.03 5.38 0.09
N VAL A 144 -1.80 5.86 0.20
CA VAL A 144 -0.84 5.90 -0.91
C VAL A 144 0.32 4.96 -0.66
N ASP A 145 1.02 4.66 -1.74
CA ASP A 145 2.21 3.82 -1.75
C ASP A 145 3.37 4.48 -1.02
N VAL A 146 3.81 3.83 0.05
CA VAL A 146 4.97 4.24 0.85
C VAL A 146 6.19 3.47 0.36
N PHE A 147 7.33 4.11 0.07
CA PHE A 147 8.53 3.35 -0.32
C PHE A 147 8.92 2.40 0.82
N ALA A 148 9.12 1.12 0.50
CA ALA A 148 9.37 0.09 1.50
C ALA A 148 10.70 0.30 2.24
N SER A 149 11.68 0.95 1.59
CA SER A 149 13.00 1.18 2.13
C SER A 149 13.68 2.40 1.53
N ARG A 150 14.51 3.06 2.33
CA ARG A 150 15.50 4.04 1.86
C ARG A 150 16.48 3.46 0.86
N ARG A 151 16.85 2.19 1.02
CA ARG A 151 17.83 1.48 0.21
C ARG A 151 17.19 0.51 -0.77
N VAL A 152 15.92 0.75 -1.14
CA VAL A 152 15.15 -0.08 -2.08
C VAL A 152 15.83 -0.23 -3.45
N GLU A 153 16.70 0.71 -3.85
CA GLU A 153 17.41 0.64 -5.13
C GLU A 153 18.59 -0.35 -5.11
N SER A 154 19.36 -0.40 -4.02
CA SER A 154 20.55 -1.28 -3.90
C SER A 154 20.27 -2.58 -3.15
N GLY A 155 19.21 -2.61 -2.34
CA GLY A 155 18.85 -3.76 -1.50
C GLY A 155 19.83 -3.99 -0.35
N ALA A 156 20.52 -2.95 0.13
CA ALA A 156 21.33 -3.01 1.35
C ALA A 156 20.46 -2.71 2.59
N LEU A 157 20.78 -3.35 3.71
CA LEU A 157 20.09 -3.08 4.98
C LEU A 157 20.46 -1.69 5.51
N SER A 158 19.58 -1.18 6.38
CA SER A 158 19.75 0.08 7.10
C SER A 158 19.50 -0.15 8.60
N ALA A 159 19.83 0.82 9.45
CA ALA A 159 19.56 0.71 10.89
C ALA A 159 18.06 0.56 11.21
N SER A 160 17.20 0.93 10.27
CA SER A 160 15.78 0.61 10.29
C SER A 160 15.38 -0.25 9.08
N ASN A 161 14.58 -1.27 9.32
CA ASN A 161 14.05 -2.19 8.31
C ASN A 161 12.56 -2.42 8.54
N GLN A 162 11.91 -3.08 7.59
CA GLN A 162 10.52 -3.48 7.71
C GLN A 162 10.37 -4.54 8.80
N ALA A 163 9.24 -4.54 9.49
CA ALA A 163 8.96 -5.46 10.59
C ALA A 163 7.50 -5.90 10.56
N VAL A 164 7.22 -7.11 11.02
CA VAL A 164 5.87 -7.61 11.27
C VAL A 164 5.85 -8.45 12.53
N PHE A 165 4.74 -8.42 13.27
CA PHE A 165 4.61 -9.21 14.48
C PHE A 165 3.67 -10.39 14.36
N GLY A 166 3.92 -11.41 15.17
CA GLY A 166 3.05 -12.58 15.21
C GLY A 166 1.62 -12.25 15.70
N PRO A 167 0.60 -12.92 15.16
CA PRO A 167 -0.81 -12.62 15.42
C PRO A 167 -1.25 -12.76 16.89
N LYS A 168 -0.43 -13.38 17.75
CA LYS A 168 -0.70 -13.55 19.18
C LYS A 168 -0.07 -12.46 20.06
N ILE A 169 0.61 -11.46 19.49
CA ILE A 169 1.14 -10.32 20.24
C ILE A 169 0.02 -9.29 20.57
N CYS A 170 0.30 -8.32 21.45
CA CYS A 170 -0.53 -7.12 21.67
C CYS A 170 -0.02 -5.92 20.85
N THR A 171 -0.88 -4.93 20.61
CA THR A 171 -0.56 -3.73 19.80
C THR A 171 0.48 -2.81 20.44
N SER A 172 0.63 -2.86 21.77
CA SER A 172 1.57 -2.02 22.53
C SER A 172 3.07 -2.35 22.33
N TYR A 173 3.40 -3.11 21.29
CA TYR A 173 4.76 -3.43 20.86
C TYR A 173 5.06 -2.84 19.47
N GLY A 174 4.27 -1.88 19.00
CA GLY A 174 4.54 -1.14 17.77
C GLY A 174 3.88 -1.65 16.51
N ASP A 175 3.07 -2.70 16.60
CA ASP A 175 2.31 -3.24 15.46
C ASP A 175 0.81 -3.12 15.70
N PRO A 176 0.14 -2.14 15.08
CA PRO A 176 -1.27 -1.90 15.28
C PRO A 176 -2.15 -2.89 14.52
N PHE A 177 -1.66 -3.67 13.54
CA PHE A 177 -2.54 -4.46 12.67
C PHE A 177 -2.31 -5.97 12.67
N SER A 178 -1.09 -6.47 12.90
CA SER A 178 -0.85 -7.92 12.97
C SER A 178 -1.59 -8.64 14.11
N PRO A 179 -1.76 -8.04 15.31
CA PRO A 179 -2.49 -8.69 16.41
C PRO A 179 -3.92 -9.08 16.03
N LEU A 180 -4.31 -10.33 16.30
CA LEU A 180 -5.67 -10.83 16.00
C LEU A 180 -6.79 -10.01 16.65
N ASN A 181 -6.49 -9.44 17.81
CA ASN A 181 -7.39 -8.61 18.60
C ASN A 181 -7.14 -7.11 18.41
N SER A 182 -6.46 -6.70 17.34
CA SER A 182 -6.26 -5.29 16.99
C SER A 182 -7.61 -4.55 16.96
N PRO A 183 -7.69 -3.36 17.59
CA PRO A 183 -8.88 -2.51 17.50
C PRO A 183 -9.04 -1.87 16.11
N TRP A 184 -7.96 -1.76 15.32
CA TRP A 184 -7.98 -1.12 14.00
C TRP A 184 -8.17 -2.12 12.85
N ALA A 185 -7.72 -3.37 12.99
CA ALA A 185 -7.96 -4.44 12.02
C ALA A 185 -8.17 -5.80 12.70
N PRO A 186 -9.41 -6.14 13.10
CA PRO A 186 -9.66 -7.41 13.78
C PRO A 186 -9.50 -8.60 12.82
N GLY A 187 -8.76 -9.63 13.26
CA GLY A 187 -8.48 -10.84 12.49
C GLY A 187 -7.05 -10.90 11.96
N LEU A 188 -6.79 -11.81 11.02
CA LEU A 188 -5.49 -11.88 10.35
C LEU A 188 -5.36 -10.73 9.36
N TYR A 189 -4.29 -9.97 9.47
CA TYR A 189 -3.97 -8.86 8.58
C TYR A 189 -2.82 -9.24 7.64
N SER A 190 -2.88 -8.71 6.41
CA SER A 190 -1.83 -8.90 5.40
C SER A 190 -1.30 -7.54 4.98
N TYR A 191 -0.02 -7.28 5.26
CA TYR A 191 0.67 -6.11 4.74
C TYR A 191 0.97 -6.33 3.27
N ARG A 192 0.46 -5.45 2.42
CA ARG A 192 0.57 -5.58 0.97
C ARG A 192 1.64 -4.67 0.43
N TYR A 193 2.51 -5.23 -0.40
CA TYR A 193 3.52 -4.50 -1.14
C TYR A 193 3.23 -4.55 -2.63
N ARG A 194 3.51 -3.44 -3.31
CA ARG A 194 3.43 -3.29 -4.76
C ARG A 194 4.82 -3.06 -5.32
N ILE A 195 5.18 -3.87 -6.29
CA ILE A 195 6.43 -3.82 -7.02
C ILE A 195 6.13 -3.17 -8.38
N TYR A 196 6.54 -1.92 -8.52
CA TYR A 196 6.46 -1.16 -9.76
C TYR A 196 7.52 -1.64 -10.74
N ILE A 197 7.12 -1.85 -11.99
CA ILE A 197 8.01 -2.23 -13.09
C ILE A 197 7.78 -1.24 -14.25
N PRO A 198 8.80 -0.47 -14.66
CA PRO A 198 8.64 0.52 -15.72
C PRO A 198 8.35 -0.14 -17.08
N PRO A 199 7.70 0.59 -18.02
CA PRO A 199 7.47 0.11 -19.38
C PRO A 199 8.77 -0.10 -20.18
N THR A 200 9.87 0.54 -19.76
CA THR A 200 11.19 0.44 -20.39
C THR A 200 12.11 -0.59 -19.73
N TYR A 201 11.62 -1.34 -18.73
CA TYR A 201 12.43 -2.24 -17.92
C TYR A 201 13.28 -3.19 -18.79
N GLU A 202 12.70 -3.80 -19.82
CA GLU A 202 13.40 -4.72 -20.72
C GLU A 202 14.45 -4.02 -21.58
N SER A 203 14.12 -2.83 -22.11
CA SER A 203 15.06 -2.09 -22.96
C SER A 203 16.23 -1.53 -22.16
N ASP A 204 15.99 -1.14 -20.91
CA ASP A 204 16.97 -0.48 -20.07
C ASP A 204 17.91 -1.50 -19.41
N ASN A 205 17.39 -2.67 -19.04
CA ASN A 205 18.15 -3.71 -18.33
C ASN A 205 18.60 -4.88 -19.22
N GLY A 206 18.09 -4.99 -20.45
CA GLY A 206 18.43 -6.08 -21.36
C GLY A 206 17.88 -7.46 -20.95
N THR A 207 16.91 -7.48 -20.05
CA THR A 207 16.27 -8.70 -19.50
C THR A 207 14.79 -8.45 -19.25
N ASP A 208 13.95 -9.46 -19.47
CA ASP A 208 12.52 -9.45 -19.12
C ASP A 208 12.23 -10.11 -17.77
N THR A 209 13.27 -10.46 -17.03
CA THR A 209 13.14 -11.09 -15.72
C THR A 209 13.25 -10.05 -14.61
N VAL A 210 12.29 -10.07 -13.69
CA VAL A 210 12.32 -9.32 -12.44
C VAL A 210 12.59 -10.29 -11.31
N ARG A 211 13.71 -10.10 -10.61
CA ARG A 211 14.02 -10.80 -9.37
C ARG A 211 13.39 -10.06 -8.21
N VAL A 212 12.69 -10.79 -7.35
CA VAL A 212 12.22 -10.30 -6.05
C VAL A 212 13.03 -11.00 -4.97
N GLU A 213 13.54 -10.25 -4.01
CA GLU A 213 14.27 -10.80 -2.88
C GLU A 213 13.59 -10.43 -1.58
N ILE A 214 13.54 -11.40 -0.68
CA ILE A 214 13.10 -11.25 0.70
C ILE A 214 14.28 -11.64 1.56
N PHE A 215 14.76 -10.71 2.35
CA PHE A 215 15.95 -10.91 3.15
C PHE A 215 15.64 -10.68 4.62
N ASP A 216 16.22 -11.56 5.44
CA ASP A 216 16.12 -11.54 6.88
C ASP A 216 17.34 -10.80 7.44
N PRO A 217 17.24 -9.58 7.98
CA PRO A 217 18.37 -8.87 8.55
C PRO A 217 19.15 -9.66 9.62
N ASP A 218 18.57 -10.72 10.20
CA ASP A 218 19.26 -11.64 11.09
C ASP A 218 20.33 -12.45 10.33
N SER A 219 21.54 -12.36 10.86
CA SER A 219 22.74 -12.98 10.29
C SER A 219 23.44 -13.90 11.27
N ILE A 220 23.11 -13.82 12.56
CA ILE A 220 23.72 -14.57 13.65
C ILE A 220 22.64 -14.87 14.71
N ASN A 221 21.88 -15.92 14.48
CA ASN A 221 20.74 -16.36 15.31
C ASN A 221 21.21 -17.09 16.60
N SER A 222 22.38 -16.71 17.12
CA SER A 222 22.98 -17.25 18.34
C SER A 222 23.41 -16.09 19.27
N ASP A 223 23.74 -16.37 20.53
CA ASP A 223 24.39 -15.36 21.39
C ASP A 223 25.91 -15.57 21.35
N PRO A 224 26.62 -14.95 20.38
CA PRO A 224 28.04 -15.19 20.20
C PRO A 224 28.84 -14.57 21.34
N SER A 225 29.76 -15.34 21.91
CA SER A 225 30.76 -14.79 22.84
C SER A 225 31.66 -13.73 22.19
N SER A 226 31.81 -13.76 20.86
CA SER A 226 32.49 -12.72 20.08
C SER A 226 32.07 -12.73 18.61
N VAL A 227 32.04 -11.56 17.97
CA VAL A 227 31.76 -11.38 16.52
C VAL A 227 32.92 -10.63 15.86
N LEU A 228 33.38 -11.13 14.71
CA LEU A 228 34.40 -10.45 13.91
C LEU A 228 33.74 -9.51 12.90
N ILE A 229 33.89 -8.21 13.14
CA ILE A 229 33.41 -7.14 12.26
C ILE A 229 34.46 -6.86 11.20
N THR A 230 34.05 -6.74 9.95
CA THR A 230 34.91 -6.35 8.83
C THR A 230 34.56 -4.95 8.36
N TYR A 231 35.58 -4.12 8.13
CA TYR A 231 35.44 -2.73 7.73
C TYR A 231 35.33 -2.57 6.22
N SER A 232 34.62 -1.52 5.76
CA SER A 232 34.58 -1.17 4.34
C SER A 232 35.95 -0.78 3.78
N ASP A 233 36.16 -1.01 2.50
CA ASP A 233 37.39 -0.64 1.81
C ASP A 233 37.59 0.88 1.82
N ARG A 234 36.49 1.65 1.77
CA ARG A 234 36.54 3.11 1.89
C ARG A 234 37.10 3.54 3.23
N TRP A 235 36.70 2.88 4.33
CA TRP A 235 37.29 3.12 5.64
C TRP A 235 38.77 2.73 5.68
N VAL A 236 39.12 1.53 5.22
CA VAL A 236 40.51 1.05 5.26
C VAL A 236 41.45 1.97 4.46
N ASN A 237 41.01 2.45 3.31
CA ASN A 237 41.84 3.21 2.37
C ASN A 237 41.95 4.71 2.69
N SER A 238 41.10 5.25 3.56
CA SER A 238 41.11 6.68 3.90
C SER A 238 42.18 7.04 4.94
N GLY A 239 42.69 6.11 5.74
CA GLY A 239 43.65 6.43 6.80
C GLY A 239 44.89 5.56 6.78
N THR A 240 46.06 6.17 6.96
CA THR A 240 47.30 5.41 7.20
C THR A 240 47.20 4.74 8.58
N ASN A 241 47.04 3.42 8.63
CA ASN A 241 46.87 2.57 9.82
C ASN A 241 45.42 2.32 10.32
N ARG A 242 44.41 2.38 9.45
CA ARG A 242 43.07 1.89 9.81
C ARG A 242 43.04 0.35 9.85
N PRO A 243 42.37 -0.27 10.85
CA PRO A 243 42.22 -1.71 10.91
C PRO A 243 41.29 -2.21 9.81
N THR A 244 41.49 -3.44 9.35
CA THR A 244 40.59 -4.13 8.41
C THR A 244 39.47 -4.87 9.11
N THR A 245 39.66 -5.25 10.39
CA THR A 245 38.66 -5.95 11.20
C THR A 245 38.72 -5.51 12.67
N ARG A 246 37.60 -5.72 13.39
CA ARG A 246 37.48 -5.55 14.85
C ARG A 246 36.77 -6.76 15.45
N ASN A 247 37.28 -7.29 16.57
CA ASN A 247 36.55 -8.31 17.32
C ASN A 247 35.70 -7.64 18.40
N GLU A 248 34.39 -7.86 18.36
CA GLU A 248 33.44 -7.40 19.38
C GLU A 248 33.15 -8.54 20.35
N ASN A 249 33.41 -8.36 21.65
CA ASN A 249 33.19 -9.40 22.64
C ASN A 249 31.84 -9.22 23.33
N ASN A 250 31.05 -10.29 23.41
CA ASN A 250 29.71 -10.31 24.02
C ASN A 250 28.80 -9.16 23.55
N PRO A 251 28.59 -9.00 22.24
CA PRO A 251 27.91 -7.82 21.68
C PRO A 251 26.44 -7.69 22.09
N CYS A 252 25.75 -8.81 22.37
CA CYS A 252 24.29 -8.83 22.50
C CYS A 252 23.77 -9.17 23.90
N GLY A 253 24.61 -9.68 24.79
CA GLY A 253 24.18 -10.20 26.08
C GLY A 253 23.26 -11.44 25.98
N GLY A 254 23.14 -12.17 27.09
CA GLY A 254 22.61 -13.54 27.07
C GLY A 254 21.09 -13.76 27.11
N SER A 255 20.24 -12.73 26.97
CA SER A 255 18.78 -12.93 27.06
C SER A 255 18.12 -13.30 25.72
N GLN A 256 18.78 -13.01 24.59
CA GLN A 256 18.30 -13.27 23.21
C GLN A 256 16.91 -12.70 22.86
N GLN A 257 16.40 -11.73 23.62
CA GLN A 257 15.03 -11.21 23.46
C GLN A 257 14.92 -10.02 22.51
N ASN A 258 15.93 -9.17 22.46
CA ASN A 258 15.88 -7.87 21.78
C ASN A 258 16.77 -7.86 20.55
N ALA A 259 16.56 -6.89 19.66
CA ALA A 259 17.47 -6.64 18.56
C ALA A 259 18.91 -6.40 19.05
N CYS A 260 19.88 -6.83 18.26
CA CYS A 260 21.30 -6.64 18.46
C CYS A 260 21.98 -6.23 17.16
N VAL A 261 22.32 -4.94 17.11
CA VAL A 261 23.11 -4.32 16.05
C VAL A 261 24.32 -3.65 16.69
N ILE A 262 25.48 -3.81 16.05
CA ILE A 262 26.74 -3.24 16.50
C ILE A 262 27.11 -2.06 15.59
N GLU A 263 27.37 -0.90 16.19
CA GLU A 263 28.01 0.21 15.48
C GLU A 263 29.46 -0.17 15.13
N THR A 264 29.80 -0.17 13.84
CA THR A 264 31.16 -0.47 13.39
C THR A 264 32.15 0.64 13.75
N GLY A 265 31.64 1.86 13.97
CA GLY A 265 32.44 3.05 14.23
C GLY A 265 33.05 3.66 12.96
N GLU A 266 32.60 3.24 11.78
CA GLU A 266 33.00 3.87 10.51
C GLU A 266 32.39 5.26 10.31
N LEU A 267 31.27 5.56 10.99
CA LEU A 267 30.62 6.87 10.97
C LEU A 267 30.80 7.63 12.28
N VAL A 268 30.96 8.94 12.15
CA VAL A 268 30.97 9.89 13.26
C VAL A 268 29.65 10.64 13.31
N ASN A 269 28.97 10.55 14.45
CA ASN A 269 27.72 11.27 14.70
C ASN A 269 28.03 12.74 15.07
N ASN A 270 27.17 13.67 14.67
CA ASN A 270 27.29 15.10 14.97
C ASN A 270 28.65 15.72 14.58
N CYS A 271 29.10 15.48 13.35
CA CYS A 271 30.35 16.03 12.86
C CYS A 271 30.44 17.56 13.02
N SER A 272 31.57 18.03 13.52
CA SER A 272 31.94 19.45 13.47
C SER A 272 32.23 19.90 12.03
N ALA A 273 32.19 21.22 11.78
CA ALA A 273 32.54 21.78 10.46
C ALA A 273 33.94 21.38 9.97
N ALA A 274 34.88 21.16 10.90
CA ALA A 274 36.22 20.67 10.56
C ALA A 274 36.20 19.21 10.10
N GLN A 275 35.39 18.35 10.74
CA GLN A 275 35.23 16.95 10.36
C GLN A 275 34.51 16.78 9.02
N LEU A 276 33.50 17.61 8.74
CA LEU A 276 32.84 17.63 7.42
C LEU A 276 33.79 18.02 6.28
N ALA A 277 34.86 18.76 6.57
CA ALA A 277 35.88 19.15 5.59
C ALA A 277 37.04 18.14 5.51
N ASP A 278 37.09 17.15 6.39
CA ASP A 278 38.15 16.15 6.44
C ASP A 278 37.75 14.93 5.56
N PRO A 279 38.47 14.66 4.46
CA PRO A 279 38.13 13.56 3.56
C PRO A 279 38.28 12.17 4.19
N ASP A 280 38.96 12.07 5.33
CA ASP A 280 39.17 10.80 6.02
C ASP A 280 38.07 10.52 7.06
N VAL A 281 37.23 11.51 7.39
CA VAL A 281 36.13 11.37 8.35
C VAL A 281 34.81 11.20 7.61
N PHE A 282 34.07 10.15 7.96
CA PHE A 282 32.72 9.93 7.42
C PHE A 282 31.68 10.34 8.44
N CYS A 283 30.72 11.13 8.00
CA CYS A 283 29.77 11.80 8.89
C CYS A 283 28.37 11.24 8.73
N GLU A 284 27.71 11.01 9.86
CA GLU A 284 26.27 10.77 9.87
C GLU A 284 25.54 12.05 9.37
N GLY A 285 24.52 11.88 8.52
CA GLY A 285 23.77 13.00 7.92
C GLY A 285 24.34 13.53 6.60
N THR A 286 25.37 12.89 6.05
CA THR A 286 25.82 13.09 4.66
C THR A 286 25.61 11.81 3.85
N ASP A 287 25.87 11.88 2.54
CA ASP A 287 25.87 10.69 1.67
C ASP A 287 26.93 9.64 2.07
N ASP A 288 27.83 9.94 3.01
CA ASP A 288 28.84 8.96 3.44
C ASP A 288 28.26 7.76 4.16
N ILE A 289 27.04 7.87 4.71
CA ILE A 289 26.31 6.74 5.32
C ILE A 289 26.13 5.56 4.35
N ASP A 290 26.07 5.83 3.03
CA ASP A 290 25.92 4.80 1.99
C ASP A 290 27.25 4.30 1.43
N LYS A 291 28.36 4.88 1.86
CA LYS A 291 29.68 4.60 1.29
C LYS A 291 30.57 3.80 2.26
N VAL A 292 30.11 3.59 3.48
CA VAL A 292 30.76 2.77 4.50
C VAL A 292 29.76 1.74 5.05
N ASN A 293 30.22 0.82 5.90
CA ASN A 293 29.34 -0.14 6.58
C ASN A 293 29.13 0.29 8.05
N PRO A 294 28.15 1.17 8.36
CA PRO A 294 28.02 1.72 9.71
C PRO A 294 27.53 0.74 10.77
N TYR A 295 26.84 -0.33 10.35
CA TYR A 295 26.18 -1.26 11.24
C TYR A 295 26.53 -2.70 10.87
N TRP A 296 26.79 -3.49 11.92
CA TRP A 296 26.94 -4.93 11.83
C TRP A 296 25.74 -5.58 12.51
N PHE A 297 24.93 -6.29 11.73
CA PHE A 297 23.72 -6.95 12.19
C PHE A 297 24.12 -8.25 12.88
N VAL A 298 23.54 -8.52 14.05
CA VAL A 298 23.77 -9.79 14.75
C VAL A 298 22.46 -10.53 14.88
N ARG A 299 21.43 -9.88 15.43
CA ARG A 299 20.05 -10.38 15.53
C ARG A 299 19.10 -9.21 15.37
N ILE A 300 18.03 -9.35 14.60
CA ILE A 300 17.00 -8.30 14.52
C ILE A 300 15.69 -8.74 15.18
N ASP A 301 15.33 -10.00 15.06
CA ASP A 301 14.06 -10.48 15.57
C ASP A 301 13.96 -10.39 17.08
N GLU A 302 12.78 -9.98 17.54
CA GLU A 302 12.51 -9.73 18.94
C GLU A 302 11.53 -10.75 19.50
N ASN A 303 12.00 -11.57 20.43
CA ASN A 303 11.15 -12.56 21.09
C ASN A 303 10.28 -11.86 22.15
N ARG A 304 9.01 -11.64 21.82
CA ARG A 304 7.99 -11.07 22.71
C ARG A 304 7.00 -12.19 23.11
N GLY A 305 6.54 -12.23 24.36
CA GLY A 305 5.62 -13.29 24.81
C GLY A 305 4.91 -13.01 26.13
N SER A 306 3.90 -13.79 26.49
CA SER A 306 3.15 -13.56 27.74
C SER A 306 3.61 -14.47 28.87
N GLY A 307 3.68 -13.91 30.07
CA GLY A 307 3.48 -14.70 31.28
C GLY A 307 2.09 -15.36 31.23
N SER A 308 2.07 -16.69 31.09
CA SER A 308 0.90 -17.59 31.03
C SER A 308 -0.06 -17.42 29.84
N GLY A 309 0.40 -17.86 28.67
CA GLY A 309 -0.45 -18.39 27.58
C GLY A 309 -0.54 -17.50 26.34
N ASP A 310 -0.21 -18.08 25.19
CA ASP A 310 -0.39 -17.49 23.86
C ASP A 310 -1.79 -16.91 23.67
N GLY A 311 -1.90 -15.66 23.21
CA GLY A 311 -3.14 -15.14 22.64
C GLY A 311 -4.21 -14.65 23.62
N ASN A 312 -3.83 -14.13 24.80
CA ASN A 312 -4.77 -13.41 25.66
C ASN A 312 -4.68 -11.87 25.58
N GLY A 313 -3.80 -11.33 24.73
CA GLY A 313 -3.61 -9.88 24.58
C GLY A 313 -2.95 -9.18 25.77
N ASN A 314 -2.40 -9.90 26.76
CA ASN A 314 -1.68 -9.30 27.89
C ASN A 314 -0.17 -9.20 27.59
N CYS A 315 0.32 -7.96 27.58
CA CYS A 315 1.71 -7.61 27.31
C CYS A 315 2.64 -7.98 28.48
N GLY A 316 3.78 -8.60 28.18
CA GLY A 316 4.83 -8.96 29.13
C GLY A 316 6.09 -9.43 28.43
N GLY A 317 7.21 -9.57 29.14
CA GLY A 317 8.50 -10.01 28.58
C GLY A 317 9.01 -11.29 29.26
N PRO A 318 9.02 -12.46 28.58
CA PRO A 318 9.61 -13.70 29.07
C PRO A 318 11.03 -13.86 28.55
N SER A 319 11.82 -14.77 29.12
CA SER A 319 13.03 -15.34 28.49
C SER A 319 12.74 -15.79 27.06
N TYR A 320 13.73 -15.70 26.16
CA TYR A 320 13.62 -16.24 24.81
C TYR A 320 12.95 -17.62 24.82
N THR A 321 11.88 -17.76 24.03
CA THR A 321 11.09 -18.99 23.95
C THR A 321 10.79 -19.30 22.48
N PRO A 322 11.26 -20.46 21.96
CA PRO A 322 11.07 -20.83 20.55
C PRO A 322 9.61 -20.82 20.07
N ARG A 323 8.67 -21.17 20.96
CA ARG A 323 7.23 -21.20 20.66
C ARG A 323 6.62 -19.84 20.29
N TYR A 324 7.29 -18.73 20.61
CA TYR A 324 6.80 -17.39 20.26
C TYR A 324 7.25 -16.91 18.89
N ASN A 325 8.22 -17.57 18.27
CA ASN A 325 8.74 -17.08 17.00
C ASN A 325 7.67 -17.10 15.90
N THR A 326 7.71 -16.06 15.10
CA THR A 326 6.63 -15.74 14.18
C THR A 326 6.84 -16.45 12.87
N GLN A 327 5.79 -17.12 12.43
CA GLN A 327 5.75 -17.74 11.13
C GLN A 327 5.12 -16.76 10.14
N THR A 328 5.81 -16.47 9.04
CA THR A 328 5.38 -15.45 8.07
C THR A 328 5.30 -16.06 6.67
N GLU A 329 4.17 -15.87 6.01
CA GLU A 329 3.93 -16.22 4.61
C GLU A 329 4.14 -14.99 3.73
N TYR A 330 4.92 -15.17 2.67
CA TYR A 330 5.23 -14.20 1.63
C TYR A 330 4.63 -14.70 0.33
N SER A 331 3.54 -14.08 -0.14
CA SER A 331 2.81 -14.51 -1.33
C SER A 331 2.95 -13.50 -2.47
N LEU A 332 3.68 -13.89 -3.51
CA LEU A 332 3.88 -13.13 -4.73
C LEU A 332 2.78 -13.45 -5.76
N TYR A 333 2.21 -12.42 -6.37
CA TYR A 333 1.14 -12.54 -7.37
C TYR A 333 1.06 -11.31 -8.26
N TYR A 334 0.22 -11.37 -9.30
CA TYR A 334 -0.13 -10.21 -10.10
C TYR A 334 -1.64 -10.16 -10.35
N PHE A 335 -2.15 -9.00 -10.79
CA PHE A 335 -3.52 -8.91 -11.27
C PHE A 335 -3.57 -9.05 -12.78
N GLN A 336 -4.40 -9.95 -13.27
CA GLN A 336 -4.74 -10.08 -14.68
C GLN A 336 -6.02 -9.30 -14.97
N ARG A 337 -6.05 -8.58 -16.11
CA ARG A 337 -7.28 -7.99 -16.64
C ARG A 337 -7.97 -8.97 -17.59
N ASN A 338 -9.18 -9.37 -17.24
CA ASN A 338 -10.03 -10.22 -18.08
C ASN A 338 -10.65 -9.42 -19.24
N ILE A 339 -11.17 -10.14 -20.24
CA ILE A 339 -11.81 -9.54 -21.44
C ILE A 339 -13.03 -8.68 -21.06
N ASP A 340 -13.74 -9.02 -19.99
CA ASP A 340 -14.89 -8.28 -19.47
C ASP A 340 -14.50 -7.07 -18.60
N GLY A 341 -13.20 -6.79 -18.46
CA GLY A 341 -12.66 -5.69 -17.66
C GLY A 341 -12.49 -5.99 -16.18
N THR A 342 -12.90 -7.17 -15.71
CA THR A 342 -12.67 -7.59 -14.31
C THR A 342 -11.19 -7.88 -14.05
N LEU A 343 -10.76 -7.71 -12.80
CA LEU A 343 -9.42 -8.07 -12.36
C LEU A 343 -9.45 -9.41 -11.63
N THR A 344 -8.45 -10.25 -11.84
CA THR A 344 -8.29 -11.51 -11.14
C THR A 344 -6.87 -11.63 -10.60
N ARG A 345 -6.77 -12.00 -9.32
CA ARG A 345 -5.48 -12.29 -8.68
C ARG A 345 -4.93 -13.61 -9.22
N THR A 346 -3.72 -13.58 -9.78
CA THR A 346 -3.02 -14.77 -10.30
C THR A 346 -1.75 -15.01 -9.48
N PRO A 347 -1.63 -16.15 -8.78
CA PRO A 347 -0.48 -16.45 -7.92
C PRO A 347 0.78 -16.74 -8.75
N LEU A 348 1.95 -16.35 -8.21
CA LEU A 348 3.27 -16.62 -8.78
C LEU A 348 4.10 -17.55 -7.88
N ALA A 349 4.50 -17.07 -6.71
CA ALA A 349 5.33 -17.81 -5.77
C ALA A 349 4.85 -17.59 -4.34
N THR A 350 4.97 -18.60 -3.50
CA THR A 350 4.77 -18.45 -2.06
C THR A 350 6.01 -18.97 -1.33
N TYR A 351 6.38 -18.26 -0.27
CA TYR A 351 7.40 -18.68 0.68
C TYR A 351 6.88 -18.52 2.10
N THR A 352 6.84 -19.61 2.85
CA THR A 352 6.56 -19.59 4.28
C THR A 352 7.87 -19.80 5.04
N GLY A 353 8.29 -18.80 5.81
CA GLY A 353 9.46 -18.90 6.70
C GLY A 353 9.14 -19.80 7.88
N GLN A 354 9.93 -20.87 8.08
CA GLN A 354 9.76 -21.96 9.06
C GLN A 354 8.38 -22.65 9.03
N VAL A 355 8.29 -23.96 9.22
CA VAL A 355 7.00 -24.69 9.12
C VAL A 355 6.67 -25.57 10.32
N GLY A 356 7.63 -25.90 11.19
CA GLY A 356 7.32 -26.58 12.45
C GLY A 356 6.79 -28.01 12.29
N ASP A 357 6.95 -28.62 11.11
CA ASP A 357 6.26 -29.87 10.75
C ASP A 357 7.06 -31.15 11.06
N GLY A 358 8.23 -31.01 11.69
CA GLY A 358 9.10 -32.13 12.04
C GLY A 358 9.85 -32.75 10.84
N ASN A 359 9.58 -32.30 9.62
CA ASN A 359 10.24 -32.74 8.38
C ASN A 359 11.16 -31.65 7.80
N ARG A 360 10.72 -30.38 7.84
CA ARG A 360 11.44 -29.17 7.39
C ARG A 360 12.29 -28.56 8.50
N ASP A 361 11.71 -28.44 9.69
CA ASP A 361 12.35 -28.01 10.93
C ASP A 361 11.63 -28.72 12.10
N ASN A 362 12.23 -28.73 13.29
CA ASN A 362 11.74 -29.45 14.47
C ASN A 362 10.75 -28.65 15.35
N GLY A 363 10.25 -27.51 14.86
CA GLY A 363 9.43 -26.58 15.64
C GLY A 363 10.18 -25.83 16.75
N ASP A 364 11.52 -25.97 16.83
CA ASP A 364 12.39 -25.08 17.59
C ASP A 364 12.70 -23.89 16.67
N HIS A 365 11.74 -22.97 16.64
CA HIS A 365 11.64 -21.91 15.64
C HIS A 365 12.69 -20.80 15.81
N LEU A 366 13.95 -21.07 16.20
CA LEU A 366 15.03 -20.05 16.21
C LEU A 366 14.89 -19.21 14.95
N THR A 367 14.48 -17.95 15.08
CA THR A 367 13.88 -17.18 13.98
C THR A 367 14.73 -17.34 12.72
N ASP A 368 14.23 -18.03 11.69
CA ASP A 368 15.03 -18.30 10.49
C ASP A 368 14.19 -18.12 9.21
N LEU A 369 13.86 -16.87 8.91
CA LEU A 369 13.58 -16.54 7.52
C LEU A 369 14.87 -16.85 6.74
N ASN A 370 14.96 -18.04 6.16
CA ASN A 370 16.08 -18.36 5.30
C ASN A 370 16.05 -17.36 4.14
N TRP A 371 17.11 -16.58 4.03
CA TRP A 371 17.27 -15.53 3.02
C TRP A 371 16.80 -16.03 1.66
N THR A 372 15.81 -15.38 1.09
CA THR A 372 15.27 -15.71 -0.22
C THR A 372 15.84 -14.70 -1.21
N ALA A 373 17.08 -14.93 -1.63
CA ALA A 373 17.80 -14.10 -2.59
C ALA A 373 18.25 -14.95 -3.78
N PRO A 374 17.31 -15.36 -4.66
CA PRO A 374 17.59 -16.24 -5.80
C PRO A 374 18.88 -15.85 -6.51
N GLY A 375 19.78 -16.80 -6.74
CA GLY A 375 21.02 -16.56 -7.48
C GLY A 375 22.14 -15.84 -6.71
N SER A 376 22.05 -15.72 -5.38
CA SER A 376 23.14 -15.24 -4.53
C SER A 376 24.30 -16.26 -4.40
N PHE A 377 25.53 -15.75 -4.22
CA PHE A 377 26.71 -16.59 -4.05
C PHE A 377 26.68 -17.23 -2.66
N ASN A 378 26.55 -18.56 -2.60
CA ASN A 378 26.40 -19.43 -1.41
C ASN A 378 24.97 -19.85 -1.03
N GLU A 379 23.95 -19.57 -1.85
CA GLU A 379 22.69 -20.29 -1.70
C GLU A 379 22.84 -21.76 -2.09
N PHE A 380 22.22 -22.64 -1.30
CA PHE A 380 21.90 -24.00 -1.76
C PHE A 380 21.16 -23.87 -3.09
N ALA A 381 21.41 -24.78 -4.05
CA ALA A 381 21.06 -24.64 -5.47
C ALA A 381 19.55 -24.50 -5.82
N VAL A 382 18.66 -24.21 -4.86
CA VAL A 382 17.20 -24.21 -5.00
C VAL A 382 16.62 -22.98 -4.27
N VAL A 383 15.82 -22.19 -4.99
CA VAL A 383 15.04 -21.08 -4.41
C VAL A 383 14.00 -21.67 -3.44
N PRO A 384 14.01 -21.26 -2.15
CA PRO A 384 13.06 -21.81 -1.19
C PRO A 384 11.64 -21.32 -1.52
N THR A 385 10.84 -22.16 -2.16
CA THR A 385 9.41 -21.90 -2.41
C THR A 385 8.56 -23.01 -1.84
N ASP A 386 7.34 -22.68 -1.44
CA ASP A 386 6.36 -23.65 -0.96
C ASP A 386 5.82 -24.51 -2.11
N CYS A 387 5.42 -25.73 -1.79
CA CYS A 387 4.77 -26.66 -2.72
C CYS A 387 3.64 -26.00 -3.51
N ASN A 388 3.53 -26.33 -4.80
CA ASN A 388 2.49 -25.84 -5.71
C ASN A 388 2.55 -24.33 -6.01
N SER A 389 3.64 -23.65 -5.64
CA SER A 389 3.95 -22.32 -6.18
C SER A 389 4.04 -22.40 -7.71
N PHE A 390 3.40 -21.46 -8.42
CA PHE A 390 3.30 -21.49 -9.90
C PHE A 390 4.66 -21.37 -10.59
N THR A 391 5.52 -20.45 -10.16
CA THR A 391 6.90 -20.32 -10.63
C THR A 391 7.87 -21.24 -9.86
N GLY A 392 7.37 -21.98 -8.86
CA GLY A 392 8.15 -22.75 -7.87
C GLY A 392 7.88 -24.26 -7.81
N GLY A 393 8.28 -24.86 -6.67
CA GLY A 393 8.65 -26.26 -6.47
C GLY A 393 7.67 -27.36 -6.90
N TYR A 394 8.18 -28.28 -7.74
CA TYR A 394 7.87 -29.72 -7.63
C TYR A 394 8.91 -30.64 -8.33
N LEU A 395 9.61 -30.19 -9.39
CA LEU A 395 10.38 -31.11 -10.24
C LEU A 395 11.87 -31.30 -9.91
N LYS A 396 12.52 -30.34 -9.24
CA LYS A 396 13.95 -30.48 -8.86
C LYS A 396 14.13 -31.05 -7.45
N ASP A 397 13.06 -31.04 -6.64
CA ASP A 397 13.12 -31.12 -5.18
C ASP A 397 12.33 -32.28 -4.57
N ALA A 398 11.97 -33.30 -5.37
CA ALA A 398 11.29 -34.49 -4.87
C ALA A 398 12.15 -35.20 -3.80
N GLY A 399 11.78 -35.03 -2.52
CA GLY A 399 12.52 -35.57 -1.38
C GLY A 399 13.37 -34.55 -0.60
N ASP A 400 13.31 -33.26 -0.94
CA ASP A 400 13.72 -32.21 -0.01
C ASP A 400 12.63 -32.02 1.07
N GLY A 401 12.99 -31.49 2.24
CA GLY A 401 12.04 -31.31 3.33
C GLY A 401 10.85 -30.41 2.96
N ARG A 402 10.97 -29.51 1.98
CA ARG A 402 9.94 -28.54 1.58
C ARG A 402 8.87 -29.14 0.67
N CYS A 403 9.23 -30.15 -0.13
CA CYS A 403 8.33 -30.94 -0.96
C CYS A 403 8.25 -32.41 -0.47
N PRO A 404 7.70 -32.69 0.74
CA PRO A 404 7.57 -34.05 1.21
C PRO A 404 6.59 -34.82 0.31
N LEU A 405 6.96 -36.04 -0.07
CA LEU A 405 6.05 -36.97 -0.77
C LEU A 405 4.92 -37.35 0.20
N LEU A 406 3.84 -36.57 0.23
CA LEU A 406 2.67 -36.84 1.07
C LEU A 406 1.96 -38.13 0.58
N PRO A 407 1.59 -39.05 1.50
CA PRO A 407 0.84 -40.25 1.12
C PRO A 407 -0.51 -39.89 0.50
N GLY A 408 -0.73 -40.28 -0.76
CA GLY A 408 -1.99 -40.06 -1.49
C GLY A 408 -2.00 -38.85 -2.44
N HIS A 409 -0.90 -38.11 -2.56
CA HIS A 409 -0.74 -37.11 -3.62
C HIS A 409 -0.50 -37.79 -4.98
N ASP A 410 -1.36 -37.50 -5.95
CA ASP A 410 -1.26 -37.99 -7.32
C ASP A 410 -0.32 -37.09 -8.14
N LEU A 411 0.93 -37.53 -8.29
CA LEU A 411 1.99 -36.87 -9.06
C LEU A 411 1.59 -36.56 -10.51
N SER A 412 0.59 -37.26 -11.06
CA SER A 412 0.13 -37.08 -12.44
C SER A 412 -0.79 -35.85 -12.64
N LYS A 413 -1.18 -35.18 -11.55
CA LYS A 413 -2.04 -33.98 -11.57
C LYS A 413 -1.34 -32.68 -11.15
N ALA A 414 -0.08 -32.76 -10.73
CA ALA A 414 0.71 -31.59 -10.36
C ALA A 414 1.26 -30.89 -11.59
N VAL A 415 1.05 -29.58 -11.71
CA VAL A 415 1.72 -28.74 -12.72
C VAL A 415 2.96 -28.19 -12.04
N ALA A 416 4.13 -28.61 -12.50
CA ALA A 416 5.38 -28.10 -11.99
C ALA A 416 5.71 -26.75 -12.61
N GLY A 417 6.07 -25.78 -11.78
CA GLY A 417 6.68 -24.54 -12.24
C GLY A 417 8.09 -24.77 -12.80
N PRO A 418 8.67 -23.79 -13.51
CA PRO A 418 10.03 -23.85 -14.04
C PRO A 418 11.11 -23.95 -12.94
N GLY A 419 10.73 -23.71 -11.68
CA GLY A 419 11.66 -23.67 -10.54
C GLY A 419 12.50 -22.40 -10.52
N ASN A 420 11.91 -21.30 -11.00
CA ASN A 420 12.50 -19.96 -11.01
C ASN A 420 12.15 -19.22 -9.70
N GLY A 421 11.09 -19.63 -9.01
CA GLY A 421 10.67 -19.09 -7.73
C GLY A 421 10.38 -17.60 -7.80
N PHE A 422 11.24 -16.80 -7.17
CA PHE A 422 11.11 -15.34 -7.13
C PHE A 422 11.84 -14.61 -8.28
N ASP A 423 12.39 -15.36 -9.26
CA ASP A 423 12.75 -14.84 -10.57
C ASP A 423 11.53 -14.95 -11.52
N ILE A 424 10.95 -13.81 -11.88
CA ILE A 424 9.68 -13.73 -12.63
C ILE A 424 9.92 -13.23 -14.04
N SER A 425 9.64 -14.06 -15.05
CA SER A 425 9.61 -13.63 -16.45
C SER A 425 8.34 -12.83 -16.71
N LEU A 426 8.50 -11.58 -17.14
CA LEU A 426 7.36 -10.71 -17.46
C LEU A 426 6.57 -11.21 -18.67
N SER A 427 7.22 -11.93 -19.59
CA SER A 427 6.60 -12.45 -20.80
C SER A 427 6.00 -13.84 -20.62
N GLU A 428 6.65 -14.74 -19.86
CA GLU A 428 6.23 -16.13 -19.70
C GLU A 428 5.34 -16.34 -18.46
N ASP A 429 5.72 -15.79 -17.30
CA ASP A 429 5.01 -16.00 -16.03
C ASP A 429 3.83 -15.05 -15.85
N THR A 430 3.88 -13.88 -16.50
CA THR A 430 2.85 -12.82 -16.38
C THR A 430 2.24 -12.35 -17.71
N PRO A 431 1.78 -13.26 -18.61
CA PRO A 431 1.40 -12.93 -19.99
C PRO A 431 0.20 -11.98 -20.13
N SER A 432 -0.54 -11.72 -19.06
CA SER A 432 -1.70 -10.82 -19.05
C SER A 432 -1.71 -9.91 -17.83
N ILE A 433 -0.52 -9.57 -17.34
CA ILE A 433 -0.35 -8.61 -16.25
C ILE A 433 -1.07 -7.29 -16.53
N LEU A 434 -1.76 -6.78 -15.52
CA LEU A 434 -2.39 -5.47 -15.55
C LEU A 434 -1.32 -4.43 -15.83
N GLN A 435 -1.54 -3.69 -16.91
CA GLN A 435 -0.73 -2.53 -17.28
C GLN A 435 -1.51 -1.26 -16.96
N ASP A 436 -0.79 -0.27 -16.41
CA ASP A 436 -1.31 1.08 -16.28
C ASP A 436 -1.59 1.65 -17.67
N ALA A 437 -2.80 2.17 -17.89
CA ALA A 437 -3.23 2.60 -19.22
C ALA A 437 -2.51 3.86 -19.73
N VAL A 438 -1.92 4.65 -18.82
CA VAL A 438 -1.27 5.93 -19.17
C VAL A 438 0.23 5.74 -19.34
N SER A 439 0.88 5.14 -18.34
CA SER A 439 2.32 4.96 -18.29
C SER A 439 2.80 3.65 -18.93
N GLY A 440 1.94 2.64 -19.07
CA GLY A 440 2.35 1.30 -19.49
C GLY A 440 3.12 0.52 -18.41
N ALA A 441 3.19 1.05 -17.19
CA ALA A 441 3.82 0.36 -16.07
C ALA A 441 3.09 -0.93 -15.69
N ARG A 442 3.83 -1.88 -15.14
CA ARG A 442 3.31 -3.18 -14.67
C ARG A 442 3.53 -3.31 -13.17
N TYR A 443 2.71 -4.16 -12.54
CA TYR A 443 2.73 -4.32 -11.09
C TYR A 443 2.68 -5.79 -10.69
N ILE A 444 3.68 -6.20 -9.94
CA ILE A 444 3.67 -7.44 -9.14
C ILE A 444 3.36 -7.04 -7.70
N TYR A 445 2.75 -7.93 -6.94
CA TYR A 445 2.35 -7.69 -5.56
C TYR A 445 2.91 -8.78 -4.66
N LEU A 446 3.25 -8.40 -3.43
CA LEU A 446 3.72 -9.28 -2.38
C LEU A 446 2.84 -9.05 -1.14
N ASP A 447 2.06 -10.04 -0.75
CA ASP A 447 1.35 -10.02 0.53
C ASP A 447 2.25 -10.68 1.59
N VAL A 448 2.47 -9.99 2.71
CA VAL A 448 3.19 -10.46 3.90
C VAL A 448 2.18 -10.70 5.01
N THR A 449 2.03 -11.96 5.42
CA THR A 449 1.01 -12.37 6.39
C THR A 449 1.63 -13.21 7.50
N THR A 450 1.51 -12.76 8.74
CA THR A 450 1.97 -13.50 9.92
C THR A 450 0.91 -14.52 10.33
N ILE A 451 1.22 -15.81 10.21
CA ILE A 451 0.23 -16.89 10.38
C ILE A 451 0.23 -17.49 11.79
N SER A 452 1.33 -17.39 12.53
CA SER A 452 1.40 -17.81 13.94
C SER A 452 2.57 -17.14 14.66
N GLY A 453 2.66 -17.31 15.98
CA GLY A 453 3.68 -16.69 16.83
C GLY A 453 3.24 -15.37 17.48
N ALA A 454 4.16 -14.78 18.22
CA ALA A 454 4.01 -13.54 18.99
C ALA A 454 5.28 -12.67 18.99
N SER A 455 6.35 -13.07 18.30
CA SER A 455 7.61 -12.31 18.16
C SER A 455 7.55 -11.32 17.00
N GLU A 456 8.45 -10.36 16.98
CA GLU A 456 8.73 -9.59 15.78
C GLU A 456 9.57 -10.43 14.80
N ASN A 457 9.29 -10.29 13.51
CA ASN A 457 10.21 -10.66 12.44
C ASN A 457 10.60 -9.41 11.64
N GLY A 458 11.90 -9.14 11.59
CA GLY A 458 12.48 -8.16 10.68
C GLY A 458 12.63 -8.75 9.28
N PHE A 459 12.34 -7.96 8.25
CA PHE A 459 12.65 -8.35 6.88
C PHE A 459 12.91 -7.11 6.03
N GLU A 460 13.36 -7.34 4.81
CA GLU A 460 13.48 -6.30 3.81
C GLU A 460 13.19 -6.90 2.42
N VAL A 461 12.70 -6.05 1.51
CA VAL A 461 12.28 -6.45 0.17
C VAL A 461 13.00 -5.62 -0.88
N TRP A 462 13.48 -6.28 -1.92
CA TRP A 462 14.12 -5.65 -3.08
C TRP A 462 13.57 -6.27 -4.36
N ALA A 463 13.50 -5.48 -5.41
CA ALA A 463 13.18 -5.96 -6.74
C ALA A 463 14.03 -5.29 -7.82
N GLY A 464 14.43 -6.06 -8.84
CA GLY A 464 15.23 -5.56 -9.95
C GLY A 464 15.75 -6.66 -10.86
N PRO A 465 16.67 -6.34 -11.79
CA PRO A 465 17.19 -7.32 -12.74
C PRO A 465 18.05 -8.38 -12.03
N PRO A 466 18.01 -9.65 -12.46
CA PRO A 466 18.89 -10.67 -11.93
C PRO A 466 20.35 -10.37 -12.31
N SER A 467 21.17 -9.91 -11.37
CA SER A 467 22.59 -9.64 -11.60
C SER A 467 23.43 -10.89 -11.29
N GLU A 468 23.43 -11.88 -12.19
CA GLU A 468 24.17 -13.15 -11.98
C GLU A 468 25.71 -12.96 -11.99
N SER A 469 26.23 -11.86 -12.54
CA SER A 469 27.67 -11.66 -12.72
C SER A 469 28.43 -11.17 -11.48
N GLU A 470 27.73 -10.76 -10.41
CA GLU A 470 28.36 -10.04 -9.30
C GLU A 470 28.61 -10.85 -8.04
N GLY A 471 27.98 -12.02 -7.90
CA GLY A 471 28.18 -12.87 -6.73
C GLY A 471 27.80 -12.19 -5.40
N ILE A 472 26.68 -11.45 -5.40
CA ILE A 472 26.13 -10.81 -4.19
C ILE A 472 25.92 -11.89 -3.11
N PRO A 473 26.50 -11.74 -1.91
CA PRO A 473 26.32 -12.69 -0.83
C PRO A 473 24.87 -12.77 -0.35
N SER A 474 24.42 -13.96 0.07
CA SER A 474 23.13 -14.13 0.74
C SER A 474 23.14 -13.62 2.17
N GLU A 475 24.25 -13.73 2.91
CA GLU A 475 24.33 -13.28 4.30
C GLU A 475 24.38 -11.75 4.42
N GLY A 476 23.59 -11.18 5.34
CA GLY A 476 23.31 -9.74 5.41
C GLY A 476 24.50 -8.82 5.61
N ASN A 477 25.42 -9.15 6.50
CA ASN A 477 26.62 -8.33 6.71
C ASN A 477 27.54 -8.37 5.50
N SER A 478 27.77 -9.56 4.95
CA SER A 478 28.58 -9.78 3.76
C SER A 478 27.99 -9.06 2.56
N ARG A 479 26.65 -9.07 2.42
CA ARG A 479 25.89 -8.33 1.42
C ARG A 479 26.06 -6.83 1.57
N ASN A 480 25.84 -6.27 2.75
CA ASN A 480 26.02 -4.84 3.02
C ASN A 480 27.44 -4.38 2.72
N LEU A 481 28.43 -5.16 3.17
CA LEU A 481 29.84 -4.87 2.92
C LEU A 481 30.16 -4.92 1.42
N PHE A 482 29.64 -5.91 0.69
CA PHE A 482 29.79 -6.01 -0.76
C PHE A 482 29.23 -4.76 -1.45
N ILE A 483 28.01 -4.33 -1.10
CA ILE A 483 27.36 -3.16 -1.70
C ILE A 483 28.13 -1.88 -1.38
N ALA A 484 28.59 -1.71 -0.14
CA ALA A 484 29.40 -0.55 0.26
C ALA A 484 30.74 -0.47 -0.50
N ASN A 485 31.38 -1.61 -0.74
CA ASN A 485 32.66 -1.69 -1.46
C ASN A 485 32.51 -1.63 -2.98
N ASN A 486 31.33 -1.95 -3.51
CA ASN A 486 31.03 -1.96 -4.94
C ASN A 486 29.78 -1.08 -5.23
N PRO A 487 29.88 0.24 -5.04
CA PRO A 487 28.74 1.12 -5.26
C PRO A 487 28.29 1.09 -6.73
N GLY A 488 26.99 0.88 -6.95
CA GLY A 488 26.39 0.80 -8.28
C GLY A 488 26.57 -0.55 -8.98
N ALA A 489 27.22 -1.52 -8.35
CA ALA A 489 27.31 -2.89 -8.82
C ALA A 489 25.90 -3.50 -9.00
N ARG A 490 24.99 -3.12 -8.11
CA ARG A 490 23.58 -3.46 -8.17
C ARG A 490 22.69 -2.22 -8.21
N GLY A 491 21.60 -2.30 -8.98
CA GLY A 491 20.49 -1.35 -8.96
C GLY A 491 19.17 -2.05 -9.28
N SER A 492 18.05 -1.42 -8.96
CA SER A 492 16.71 -1.97 -9.19
C SER A 492 16.27 -1.98 -10.67
N GLY A 493 17.08 -1.41 -11.57
CA GLY A 493 16.73 -1.30 -12.99
C GLY A 493 15.47 -0.45 -13.25
N GLY A 494 15.17 0.48 -12.33
CA GLY A 494 13.96 1.30 -12.35
C GLY A 494 12.74 0.64 -11.69
N ALA A 495 12.85 -0.61 -11.23
CA ALA A 495 11.84 -1.19 -10.35
C ALA A 495 11.84 -0.50 -8.98
N SER A 496 10.71 -0.54 -8.27
CA SER A 496 10.59 0.03 -6.92
C SER A 496 9.56 -0.75 -6.12
N VAL A 497 9.79 -0.88 -4.82
CA VAL A 497 8.92 -1.60 -3.89
C VAL A 497 8.23 -0.60 -2.97
N PHE A 498 6.92 -0.69 -2.89
CA PHE A 498 6.08 0.17 -2.08
C PHE A 498 5.22 -0.65 -1.14
N ALA A 499 5.13 -0.28 0.13
CA ALA A 499 4.05 -0.73 1.00
C ALA A 499 2.76 0.03 0.63
N MET A 500 1.68 -0.71 0.45
CA MET A 500 0.38 -0.15 0.11
C MET A 500 -0.32 0.33 1.38
N GLY A 501 -0.12 1.60 1.68
CA GLY A 501 -0.86 2.37 2.68
C GLY A 501 -0.32 2.31 4.10
N VAL A 502 0.18 1.16 4.55
CA VAL A 502 0.74 0.99 5.88
C VAL A 502 2.12 0.36 5.78
N LEU A 503 3.13 1.02 6.36
CA LEU A 503 4.51 0.55 6.39
C LEU A 503 4.98 0.38 7.84
N PRO A 504 4.96 -0.85 8.38
CA PRO A 504 5.55 -1.15 9.67
C PRO A 504 7.08 -1.26 9.55
N MET A 505 7.78 -0.66 10.51
CA MET A 505 9.25 -0.64 10.55
C MET A 505 9.74 -0.79 11.98
N ASN A 506 10.94 -1.33 12.14
CA ASN A 506 11.67 -1.35 13.40
C ASN A 506 12.97 -0.55 13.25
N SER A 507 13.33 0.24 14.26
CA SER A 507 14.65 0.86 14.43
C SER A 507 15.50 0.10 15.43
N ASN A 508 16.54 -0.56 14.93
CA ASN A 508 17.37 -1.49 15.72
C ASN A 508 18.52 -0.82 16.48
N ALA A 509 18.81 0.44 16.15
CA ALA A 509 19.90 1.21 16.72
C ALA A 509 19.51 2.69 16.80
N THR A 510 20.17 3.42 17.70
CA THR A 510 19.98 4.87 17.80
C THR A 510 20.69 5.60 16.64
N ALA A 511 20.05 5.58 15.49
CA ALA A 511 20.59 6.04 14.22
C ALA A 511 19.73 7.16 13.61
N ARG A 512 20.33 7.96 12.71
CA ARG A 512 19.53 8.75 11.76
C ARG A 512 18.71 7.81 10.89
N VAL A 513 17.40 8.00 10.93
CA VAL A 513 16.43 7.37 10.03
C VAL A 513 15.98 8.41 9.01
N ASP A 514 15.95 7.98 7.75
CA ASP A 514 15.64 8.83 6.62
C ASP A 514 14.86 8.00 5.60
N VAL A 515 13.53 8.06 5.70
CA VAL A 515 12.64 7.17 4.97
C VAL A 515 11.97 7.97 3.86
N PRO A 516 12.13 7.57 2.59
CA PRO A 516 11.27 8.07 1.54
C PRO A 516 9.85 7.59 1.86
N LEU A 517 8.93 8.51 2.08
CA LEU A 517 7.53 8.17 2.30
C LEU A 517 6.87 7.94 0.96
N ILE A 518 6.54 9.00 0.22
CA ILE A 518 5.71 8.92 -0.98
C ILE A 518 6.30 9.77 -2.11
N TYR A 519 6.00 9.44 -3.37
CA TYR A 519 6.20 10.39 -4.46
C TYR A 519 5.02 11.35 -4.53
N VAL A 520 5.28 12.65 -4.46
CA VAL A 520 4.28 13.71 -4.60
C VAL A 520 4.47 14.35 -5.97
N PRO A 521 3.48 14.26 -6.88
CA PRO A 521 3.61 14.81 -8.21
C PRO A 521 3.33 16.32 -8.22
N ALA A 522 3.78 17.02 -9.27
CA ALA A 522 3.78 18.49 -9.33
C ALA A 522 2.39 19.13 -9.15
N GLU A 523 1.34 18.45 -9.57
CA GLU A 523 -0.06 18.90 -9.45
C GLU A 523 -0.58 18.99 -8.00
N TYR A 524 0.19 18.48 -7.03
CA TYR A 524 -0.08 18.65 -5.60
C TYR A 524 0.57 19.92 -5.02
N ALA A 525 1.28 20.74 -5.81
CA ALA A 525 1.79 22.03 -5.36
C ALA A 525 0.67 22.84 -4.66
N GLY A 526 0.98 23.35 -3.46
CA GLY A 526 0.04 24.12 -2.64
C GLY A 526 -1.03 23.29 -1.91
N ARG A 527 -1.09 21.97 -2.11
CA ARG A 527 -1.96 21.06 -1.35
C ARG A 527 -1.30 20.57 -0.08
N GLU A 528 -2.05 19.89 0.77
CA GLU A 528 -1.55 19.28 2.01
C GLU A 528 -1.44 17.76 1.85
N VAL A 529 -0.35 17.20 2.37
CA VAL A 529 -0.14 15.78 2.58
C VAL A 529 -0.33 15.49 4.06
N ALA A 530 -1.14 14.50 4.38
CA ALA A 530 -1.38 14.06 5.75
C ALA A 530 -0.55 12.81 6.04
N VAL A 531 0.40 12.94 6.98
CA VAL A 531 1.26 11.84 7.43
C VAL A 531 0.88 11.44 8.83
N SER A 532 0.53 10.16 8.99
CA SER A 532 0.24 9.52 10.26
C SER A 532 1.39 8.63 10.70
N LEU A 533 1.55 8.51 12.01
CA LEU A 533 2.62 7.74 12.63
C LEU A 533 2.11 7.11 13.92
N PHE A 534 2.41 5.83 14.12
CA PHE A 534 2.04 5.06 15.30
C PHE A 534 3.29 4.64 16.08
N ASP A 535 3.17 4.65 17.41
CA ASP A 535 4.13 4.07 18.38
C ASP A 535 5.58 4.53 18.21
N THR A 536 5.81 5.84 18.32
CA THR A 536 7.19 6.39 18.37
C THR A 536 7.54 6.73 19.80
N ASP A 537 7.84 5.69 20.59
CA ASP A 537 7.93 5.81 22.04
C ASP A 537 9.30 5.41 22.63
N SER A 538 10.18 4.79 21.84
CA SER A 538 11.42 4.18 22.37
C SER A 538 12.66 5.08 22.26
N GLY A 539 12.52 6.36 22.63
CA GLY A 539 13.66 7.27 22.78
C GLY A 539 14.06 8.02 21.51
N THR A 540 13.15 8.04 20.53
CA THR A 540 13.22 8.88 19.34
C THR A 540 13.45 10.36 19.70
N GLN A 541 14.40 11.00 19.02
CA GLN A 541 14.89 12.34 19.33
C GLN A 541 14.42 13.37 18.28
N PRO A 542 14.01 14.58 18.71
CA PRO A 542 13.63 15.64 17.78
C PRO A 542 14.84 16.24 17.04
N PRO A 543 14.61 16.90 15.90
CA PRO A 543 13.30 17.09 15.26
C PRO A 543 12.91 15.96 14.31
N LEU A 544 11.60 15.76 14.14
CA LEU A 544 11.06 15.08 12.94
C LEU A 544 10.99 16.10 11.82
N THR A 545 11.71 15.86 10.73
CA THR A 545 11.81 16.77 9.60
C THR A 545 11.27 16.15 8.33
N PHE A 546 10.34 16.85 7.69
CA PHE A 546 9.81 16.50 6.38
C PHE A 546 10.41 17.41 5.31
N TYR A 547 10.89 16.83 4.21
CA TYR A 547 11.42 17.57 3.07
C TYR A 547 11.20 16.82 1.75
N PHE A 548 11.39 17.51 0.63
CA PHE A 548 11.34 16.90 -0.70
C PHE A 548 12.74 16.79 -1.27
N ASP A 549 13.12 15.63 -1.82
CA ASP A 549 14.48 15.42 -2.37
C ASP A 549 14.81 16.29 -3.60
N THR A 550 13.79 16.80 -4.28
CA THR A 550 13.93 17.71 -5.42
C THR A 550 13.99 19.19 -5.02
N VAL A 551 13.87 19.50 -3.72
CA VAL A 551 13.88 20.86 -3.18
C VAL A 551 15.03 20.99 -2.18
N SER A 552 15.78 22.07 -2.27
CA SER A 552 16.83 22.35 -1.28
C SER A 552 16.22 22.48 0.12
N ARG A 553 16.84 21.87 1.13
CA ARG A 553 16.42 22.02 2.53
C ARG A 553 16.49 23.46 3.02
N ASP A 554 17.39 24.25 2.44
CA ASP A 554 17.47 25.69 2.70
C ASP A 554 16.25 26.44 2.14
N ASP A 555 15.57 25.90 1.13
CA ASP A 555 14.39 26.51 0.50
C ASP A 555 13.09 25.98 1.08
N TYR A 556 13.04 24.71 1.48
CA TYR A 556 11.83 24.11 2.07
C TYR A 556 12.12 22.90 2.96
N GLU A 557 11.60 22.94 4.19
CA GLU A 557 11.45 21.79 5.08
C GLU A 557 10.42 22.14 6.15
N VAL A 558 9.77 21.12 6.71
CA VAL A 558 8.84 21.26 7.84
C VAL A 558 9.41 20.48 9.02
N ARG A 559 9.55 21.13 10.18
CA ARG A 559 10.15 20.51 11.37
C ARG A 559 9.18 20.48 12.54
N TYR A 560 8.95 19.30 13.10
CA TYR A 560 8.17 19.07 14.31
C TYR A 560 9.09 18.76 15.50
N GLY A 561 8.67 19.11 16.73
CA GLY A 561 9.45 18.87 17.95
C GLY A 561 10.60 19.87 18.23
N THR A 562 10.69 20.98 17.49
CA THR A 562 11.80 21.97 17.59
C THR A 562 11.59 23.08 18.63
N THR A 563 10.36 23.33 19.07
CA THR A 563 10.04 24.35 20.07
C THR A 563 9.61 23.71 21.39
N ASN A 564 9.93 24.35 22.51
CA ASN A 564 9.39 24.02 23.83
C ASN A 564 8.40 25.14 24.22
N PRO A 565 7.08 24.89 24.26
CA PRO A 565 6.39 23.63 24.00
C PRO A 565 6.14 23.44 22.50
N ASP A 566 6.27 22.22 22.00
CA ASP A 566 5.70 21.90 20.70
C ASP A 566 4.19 22.26 20.82
N PRO A 567 3.59 23.02 19.89
CA PRO A 567 2.25 23.54 20.08
C PRO A 567 1.19 22.45 20.30
N GLU A 568 1.50 21.19 19.94
CA GLU A 568 0.50 20.12 19.77
C GLU A 568 0.78 18.85 20.59
N GLY A 569 1.91 18.74 21.30
CA GLY A 569 2.16 17.62 22.22
C GLY A 569 2.50 16.28 21.56
N ARG A 570 2.96 16.28 20.31
CA ARG A 570 3.07 15.09 19.45
C ARG A 570 4.45 14.43 19.57
N CYS A 571 4.55 13.31 20.29
CA CYS A 571 5.57 12.23 20.34
C CYS A 571 7.08 12.53 20.39
N PHE A 572 7.58 13.58 19.74
CA PHE A 572 9.01 13.91 19.62
C PHE A 572 9.48 14.87 20.72
N ARG A 573 9.36 14.45 21.99
CA ARG A 573 9.88 15.21 23.15
C ARG A 573 10.68 14.31 24.09
N PRO A 574 11.70 14.84 24.78
CA PRO A 574 12.34 14.11 25.88
C PRO A 574 11.31 13.72 26.95
N GLY A 575 10.98 12.43 27.03
CA GLY A 575 10.00 11.87 27.98
C GLY A 575 8.52 11.94 27.56
N GLY A 576 8.21 12.34 26.33
CA GLY A 576 6.89 12.08 25.73
C GLY A 576 6.89 10.65 25.19
N ALA A 577 6.00 9.80 25.68
CA ALA A 577 5.81 8.46 25.14
C ALA A 577 4.48 8.47 24.39
N CYS A 578 4.51 8.41 23.06
CA CYS A 578 3.34 8.01 22.28
C CYS A 578 3.32 6.49 22.18
N ASN A 579 3.31 5.84 23.36
CA ASN A 579 3.23 4.39 23.45
C ASN A 579 1.83 3.97 23.01
N ASP A 580 1.74 3.10 22.01
CA ASP A 580 0.47 2.55 21.50
C ASP A 580 -0.50 3.66 21.02
N ASP A 581 0.04 4.82 20.63
CA ASP A 581 -0.73 6.02 20.28
C ASP A 581 -0.44 6.47 18.83
N TRP A 582 -1.50 6.89 18.14
CA TRP A 582 -1.41 7.50 16.82
C TRP A 582 -1.18 9.01 16.89
N VAL A 583 -0.34 9.51 15.99
CA VAL A 583 -0.48 10.85 15.41
C VAL A 583 -1.22 10.68 14.09
N GLY A 584 -2.44 11.20 13.97
CA GLY A 584 -3.31 10.99 12.82
C GLY A 584 -3.96 9.60 12.80
N ASP A 585 -4.83 9.32 13.76
CA ASP A 585 -5.50 8.01 13.89
C ASP A 585 -6.27 7.65 12.59
N PRO A 586 -6.16 6.41 12.09
CA PRO A 586 -6.97 5.88 11.00
C PRO A 586 -8.48 6.14 11.13
N ASP A 587 -9.02 6.18 12.35
CA ASP A 587 -10.45 6.41 12.60
C ASP A 587 -10.85 7.89 12.78
N GLY A 588 -9.87 8.81 12.74
CA GLY A 588 -10.08 10.25 12.88
C GLY A 588 -10.47 10.73 14.28
N THR A 589 -10.43 9.87 15.29
CA THR A 589 -10.77 10.23 16.69
C THR A 589 -9.58 10.77 17.49
N GLY A 590 -8.36 10.47 17.03
CA GLY A 590 -7.11 10.90 17.64
C GLY A 590 -6.64 12.31 17.25
N PRO A 591 -5.41 12.69 17.64
CA PRO A 591 -4.81 13.95 17.20
C PRO A 591 -4.69 13.99 15.67
N PRO A 592 -4.73 15.19 15.05
CA PRO A 592 -4.62 15.30 13.61
C PRO A 592 -3.26 14.78 13.10
N PRO A 593 -3.21 14.30 11.86
CA PRO A 593 -1.96 13.89 11.23
C PRO A 593 -0.97 15.07 11.13
N TYR A 594 0.30 14.77 10.86
CA TYR A 594 1.25 15.79 10.44
C TYR A 594 0.78 16.36 9.10
N ALA A 595 0.57 17.67 9.07
CA ALA A 595 0.17 18.41 7.89
C ALA A 595 1.42 18.93 7.18
N ILE A 596 1.71 18.42 5.99
CA ILE A 596 2.84 18.87 5.17
C ILE A 596 2.26 19.62 3.99
N GLN A 597 2.35 20.94 4.01
CA GLN A 597 2.04 21.75 2.84
C GLN A 597 3.05 21.41 1.74
N VAL A 598 2.61 21.13 0.52
CA VAL A 598 3.51 21.00 -0.62
C VAL A 598 3.88 22.41 -1.08
N PRO A 599 5.18 22.76 -1.22
CA PRO A 599 5.56 24.11 -1.61
C PRO A 599 4.98 24.47 -2.97
N ASP A 600 4.69 25.75 -3.17
CA ASP A 600 4.25 26.31 -4.44
C ASP A 600 4.86 27.70 -4.63
N LEU A 601 4.86 28.22 -5.86
CA LEU A 601 5.21 29.60 -6.17
C LEU A 601 3.95 30.37 -6.54
N THR A 602 3.40 31.08 -5.56
CA THR A 602 2.14 31.82 -5.72
C THR A 602 2.33 33.33 -5.66
N SER A 603 1.29 34.09 -5.98
CA SER A 603 1.26 35.55 -5.80
C SER A 603 1.30 35.99 -4.33
N ALA A 604 1.16 35.06 -3.38
CA ALA A 604 1.34 35.33 -1.95
C ALA A 604 2.82 35.46 -1.56
N CYS A 605 3.75 35.02 -2.41
CA CYS A 605 5.18 35.25 -2.20
C CYS A 605 5.51 36.75 -2.34
N THR A 606 5.84 37.38 -1.22
CA THR A 606 6.23 38.79 -1.16
C THR A 606 7.72 38.98 -0.90
N ASP A 607 8.35 38.04 -0.19
CA ASP A 607 9.78 38.03 0.08
C ASP A 607 10.29 36.57 0.14
N PRO A 608 10.99 36.08 -0.91
CA PRO A 608 11.57 34.74 -0.93
C PRO A 608 12.62 34.48 0.16
N SER A 609 13.16 35.52 0.78
CA SER A 609 14.13 35.37 1.88
C SER A 609 13.47 35.19 3.25
N ASP A 610 12.16 35.43 3.35
CA ASP A 610 11.38 35.22 4.56
C ASP A 610 11.13 33.71 4.77
N ALA A 611 11.73 33.14 5.83
CA ALA A 611 11.59 31.73 6.15
C ALA A 611 10.13 31.29 6.38
N SER A 612 9.23 32.21 6.76
CA SER A 612 7.80 31.91 6.94
C SER A 612 7.03 31.82 5.61
N GLN A 613 7.60 32.32 4.51
CA GLN A 613 6.98 32.30 3.18
C GLN A 613 7.53 31.19 2.27
N LYS A 614 8.44 30.35 2.76
CA LYS A 614 9.02 29.23 2.00
C LYS A 614 7.98 28.32 1.34
N ALA A 615 6.85 28.07 2.00
CA ALA A 615 5.76 27.26 1.44
C ALA A 615 5.08 27.88 0.20
N VAL A 616 5.13 29.20 0.03
CA VAL A 616 4.48 29.93 -1.08
C VAL A 616 5.46 30.61 -2.04
N CYS A 617 6.76 30.57 -1.73
CA CYS A 617 7.85 31.13 -2.52
C CYS A 617 8.73 30.07 -3.21
N THR A 618 8.48 28.78 -2.99
CA THR A 618 9.31 27.70 -3.50
C THR A 618 8.54 26.91 -4.57
N PRO A 619 8.96 26.94 -5.85
CA PRO A 619 8.28 26.17 -6.88
C PRO A 619 8.48 24.67 -6.66
N PHE A 620 7.44 23.88 -6.95
CA PHE A 620 7.47 22.43 -6.84
C PHE A 620 7.20 21.76 -8.18
N TYR A 621 8.08 20.85 -8.58
CA TYR A 621 8.00 20.13 -9.86
C TYR A 621 7.81 18.62 -9.67
N GLY A 622 7.40 18.21 -8.46
CA GLY A 622 7.34 16.81 -8.06
C GLY A 622 8.60 16.36 -7.35
N GLY A 623 8.49 15.37 -6.47
CA GLY A 623 9.59 14.83 -5.68
C GLY A 623 9.13 13.81 -4.66
N ARG A 624 10.07 13.08 -4.07
CA ARG A 624 9.79 12.17 -2.95
C ARG A 624 9.75 12.97 -1.66
N LEU A 625 8.67 12.81 -0.90
CA LEU A 625 8.58 13.30 0.47
C LEU A 625 9.38 12.37 1.38
N TYR A 626 10.34 12.90 2.11
CA TYR A 626 11.15 12.18 3.08
C TYR A 626 10.76 12.56 4.51
N ALA A 627 10.88 11.60 5.43
CA ALA A 627 10.87 11.82 6.86
C ALA A 627 12.25 11.51 7.44
N GLU A 628 12.89 12.52 8.03
CA GLU A 628 14.18 12.43 8.71
C GLU A 628 14.01 12.68 10.21
N TYR A 629 14.56 11.78 11.02
CA TYR A 629 14.64 11.94 12.47
C TYR A 629 15.74 11.03 13.03
N ARG A 630 16.00 11.11 14.34
CA ARG A 630 16.92 10.20 15.01
C ARG A 630 16.13 9.20 15.85
N ALA A 631 16.13 7.95 15.43
CA ALA A 631 15.27 6.94 16.02
C ALA A 631 15.74 6.49 17.40
N GLY A 632 14.77 5.98 18.15
CA GLY A 632 14.97 5.15 19.31
C GLY A 632 15.71 3.85 19.01
N ARG A 633 16.17 3.17 20.06
CA ARG A 633 16.69 1.80 19.92
C ARG A 633 15.56 0.84 20.28
N GLU A 634 15.38 -0.20 19.47
CA GLU A 634 14.33 -1.22 19.65
C GLU A 634 12.93 -0.57 19.61
N ASP A 635 12.72 0.32 18.63
CA ASP A 635 11.50 1.12 18.43
C ASP A 635 10.76 0.62 17.19
N THR A 636 9.60 0.00 17.37
CA THR A 636 8.73 -0.41 16.26
C THR A 636 7.63 0.61 16.09
N TYR A 637 7.53 1.16 14.87
CA TYR A 637 6.59 2.20 14.52
C TYR A 637 5.98 1.94 13.15
N VAL A 638 4.85 2.59 12.88
CA VAL A 638 4.13 2.42 11.63
C VAL A 638 3.85 3.75 10.96
N TRP A 639 4.26 3.87 9.70
CA TRP A 639 3.89 4.98 8.84
C TRP A 639 2.60 4.68 8.09
N MET A 640 1.70 5.67 8.06
CA MET A 640 0.51 5.64 7.22
C MET A 640 0.36 7.01 6.58
N ILE A 641 0.26 7.07 5.25
CA ILE A 641 0.18 8.33 4.52
C ILE A 641 -1.10 8.37 3.70
N SER A 642 -1.81 9.49 3.80
CA SER A 642 -2.98 9.77 2.98
C SER A 642 -2.73 11.01 2.12
N LEU A 643 -3.09 10.87 0.84
CA LEU A 643 -3.20 11.98 -0.08
C LEU A 643 -4.67 12.14 -0.44
N PRO A 644 -5.27 13.34 -0.27
CA PRO A 644 -6.60 13.61 -0.76
C PRO A 644 -6.65 13.43 -2.30
N SER A 645 -7.05 12.23 -2.73
CA SER A 645 -7.20 11.86 -4.13
C SER A 645 -8.66 12.03 -4.56
N LEU A 646 -8.87 12.24 -5.86
CA LEU A 646 -10.23 12.30 -6.41
C LEU A 646 -10.78 10.87 -6.54
N PRO A 647 -12.01 10.61 -6.05
CA PRO A 647 -12.68 9.34 -6.30
C PRO A 647 -13.00 9.20 -7.79
N TYR A 648 -13.20 7.97 -8.25
CA TYR A 648 -13.54 7.67 -9.65
C TYR A 648 -14.66 6.62 -9.74
N LEU A 649 -15.46 6.69 -10.80
CA LEU A 649 -16.54 5.72 -11.04
C LEU A 649 -15.97 4.40 -11.54
N VAL A 650 -16.48 3.30 -10.99
CA VAL A 650 -16.11 1.93 -11.35
C VAL A 650 -17.22 1.24 -12.12
N ARG A 651 -18.48 1.48 -11.75
CA ARG A 651 -19.66 0.90 -12.38
C ARG A 651 -20.84 1.86 -12.38
#